data_AF-A0A2M6GGE0-F1
#
_entry.id   AF-A0A2M6GGE0-F1
#
_cell.length_a   1.000
_cell.length_b   1.000
_cell.length_c   1.000
_cell.angle_alpha   90.00
_cell.angle_beta   90.00
_cell.angle_gamma   90.00
#
_symmetry.space_group_name_H-M   'P 1'
#
loop_
_entity.id
_entity.type
_entity.pdbx_description
1 polymer ?
#
loop_
_entity_poly.entity_id
_entity_poly.type
_entity_poly.pdbx_seq_one_letter_code
_entity_poly.pdbx_strand_id
1 'polypeptide(L)'
;MGKYLQRIKLRVEKGLTGILLLIVLIQLSSTAASAQDKYFYRSKEVFPLDWSGEETWERSLAVDGVYEPTSIPPLIENSINVLISNLSEVTISTSVDIDQLVVNGTLIISDIGVLNILNNSELEEPNLIIPGLLVNNGTLAIVDETASVEVTGALYNTYNIEGATASNFTFKAGSTYDHQITITSLPVPDATWNESSTIKITGLTSGSSTTYTNLDQEFGNFIWDTPNMGGTASSAITLTGLLNIKGDFTIKSTGSSSRPLFISTNLTVDGNLLTEGPGILRLSTGGNRTVTVNGNIEVTGGTLDLNFGSSGTTNLNVLGDLKYTAGSITKSTGSTANINFSGTNNQSATINKNFSGAINFSVATGSVLDLGETSFIGTTIPATSTFTVQTGGTVKIGDADGINTSTGNIKTPQTYANNSTIVFEGTAAQVLGTDFPATAINVEVDNTAGVTMDRDLTLAVSRTLTLTAGSLNIGANTLTLGGTVTGPGTLGTVLASNLVINGSGPLGTLNFSSESIGLNNFTLNRLDDGTATLGDDIAVLGQLNLNNGTLIVNDRTLGLYGTANYTGGALAGNNETVVAVGVEPYPTSGLPQTGTINLNFSAAGNIVNTLSLGTLATEVNLRSNLNISESLILQEGDLNNTEVEVLTLADNSTAYLTNGTISFAPVDATGGAYNLVYYGATASPGYEFTTDATIRNLTIGDVNNRSEFTTLGEERTLKGNLTVSNGSFSGSISMIGDSPQTIAGDVTIQNLTINNTAGVNINNNINVAGELTFTSGIMSTGGNRVLLGNTGSVSGETDASHLLGNLQISKTLTVGTAEEFGNIGIMMLPSDVNPGEITVNRNTGTPITAAVGTASIARVFDITGPVNGQNIAMTLKYLDAELNENFEGNLRMYKSTNPAIWVEQLEDEEKGKLYNYAVENQVTLTGVEGFSRWTLAAPMQVLPVELTYFTAKKKNKAVELNWETVQEIDNKGFEIQVSGDAGNYRKIGFVSSKSGNSRTAQKYTFPDTEKRTYGGTYYYRLKQVDHNGVEKFYGPQSVTLSAEVLAIKAYPNPFSRTFEAQFAADANKEVTVVVINAMGKEILAMQVQANRGLNSLNIDLGSQPAGMYFLSIISNSGKQQIKLIKK
;
A
#
# COMPACT_ATOMS: atom_id res chain seq x y z
N MET A 1 -35.07 -83.74 -25.62
CA MET A 1 -36.09 -84.51 -26.36
C MET A 1 -36.32 -83.77 -27.68
N GLY A 2 -35.41 -83.96 -28.65
CA GLY A 2 -35.67 -84.72 -29.88
C GLY A 2 -35.75 -83.72 -31.05
N LYS A 3 -34.63 -83.21 -31.58
CA LYS A 3 -33.92 -83.74 -32.76
C LYS A 3 -34.84 -84.28 -33.88
N TYR A 4 -34.74 -83.59 -35.03
CA TYR A 4 -34.67 -84.16 -36.40
C TYR A 4 -35.97 -84.77 -36.97
N LEU A 5 -36.45 -84.50 -38.19
CA LEU A 5 -35.90 -83.96 -39.45
C LEU A 5 -37.05 -83.24 -40.20
N GLN A 6 -36.91 -81.96 -40.58
CA GLN A 6 -36.18 -81.41 -41.73
C GLN A 6 -36.86 -81.54 -43.11
N ARG A 7 -37.37 -80.36 -43.54
CA ARG A 7 -37.08 -79.67 -44.80
C ARG A 7 -37.86 -80.03 -46.09
N ILE A 8 -38.56 -78.98 -46.55
CA ILE A 8 -38.49 -78.40 -47.92
C ILE A 8 -39.52 -78.86 -48.98
N LYS A 9 -40.34 -77.86 -49.34
CA LYS A 9 -40.86 -77.44 -50.67
C LYS A 9 -41.89 -78.30 -51.45
N LEU A 10 -42.83 -77.53 -52.01
CA LEU A 10 -43.49 -77.62 -53.32
C LEU A 10 -44.81 -78.42 -53.47
N ARG A 11 -45.85 -77.69 -53.92
CA ARG A 11 -46.83 -78.07 -54.98
C ARG A 11 -47.59 -76.78 -55.34
N VAL A 12 -47.45 -76.07 -56.47
CA VAL A 12 -47.16 -76.42 -57.88
C VAL A 12 -48.28 -77.24 -58.53
N GLU A 13 -49.03 -76.53 -59.37
CA GLU A 13 -49.42 -76.86 -60.75
C GLU A 13 -50.68 -77.70 -61.11
N LYS A 14 -51.38 -77.11 -62.10
CA LYS A 14 -51.81 -77.68 -63.41
C LYS A 14 -53.10 -78.50 -63.52
N GLY A 15 -53.81 -78.18 -64.61
CA GLY A 15 -54.62 -79.12 -65.41
C GLY A 15 -55.78 -78.41 -66.12
N LEU A 16 -55.58 -77.87 -67.33
CA LEU A 16 -55.97 -78.46 -68.64
C LEU A 16 -57.50 -78.39 -68.87
N THR A 17 -58.10 -77.96 -69.99
CA THR A 17 -57.85 -78.06 -71.45
C THR A 17 -59.00 -77.26 -72.11
N GLY A 18 -58.95 -76.57 -73.25
CA GLY A 18 -58.35 -76.88 -74.56
C GLY A 18 -59.45 -77.19 -75.59
N ILE A 19 -59.58 -76.35 -76.64
CA ILE A 19 -59.90 -76.64 -78.07
C ILE A 19 -59.93 -75.25 -78.77
N LEU A 20 -58.89 -74.78 -79.47
CA LEU A 20 -58.34 -75.11 -80.79
C LEU A 20 -59.08 -74.49 -82.00
N LEU A 21 -58.36 -73.55 -82.64
CA LEU A 21 -58.21 -73.29 -84.09
C LEU A 21 -59.41 -72.97 -84.98
N LEU A 22 -59.35 -71.78 -85.60
CA LEU A 22 -59.34 -71.62 -87.06
C LEU A 22 -58.76 -70.24 -87.46
N ILE A 23 -57.53 -70.19 -88.03
CA ILE A 23 -57.16 -69.69 -89.40
C ILE A 23 -57.35 -68.16 -89.57
N VAL A 24 -56.40 -67.30 -90.01
CA VAL A 24 -55.11 -67.37 -90.73
C VAL A 24 -54.47 -65.96 -90.60
N LEU A 25 -53.23 -65.82 -90.14
CA LEU A 25 -52.01 -65.58 -90.94
C LEU A 25 -52.04 -64.30 -91.80
N ILE A 26 -51.38 -63.22 -91.34
CA ILE A 26 -50.54 -62.28 -92.13
C ILE A 26 -49.56 -61.56 -91.18
N GLN A 27 -48.28 -61.70 -91.51
CA GLN A 27 -47.10 -60.84 -91.27
C GLN A 27 -46.53 -60.59 -89.85
N LEU A 28 -45.37 -61.23 -89.64
CA LEU A 28 -44.21 -60.72 -88.91
C LEU A 28 -43.63 -59.46 -89.60
N SER A 29 -43.50 -58.37 -88.86
CA SER A 29 -42.34 -57.45 -88.87
C SER A 29 -42.57 -56.33 -87.85
N SER A 30 -41.62 -56.11 -86.93
CA SER A 30 -41.29 -54.84 -86.21
C SER A 30 -42.43 -53.82 -86.02
N THR A 31 -42.82 -53.45 -84.80
CA THR A 31 -42.02 -52.57 -83.92
C THR A 31 -42.55 -52.64 -82.49
N ALA A 32 -41.65 -52.40 -81.54
CA ALA A 32 -41.96 -52.00 -80.18
C ALA A 32 -43.15 -51.03 -80.14
N ALA A 33 -44.00 -51.14 -79.12
CA ALA A 33 -44.58 -49.92 -78.57
C ALA A 33 -43.37 -49.04 -78.23
N SER A 34 -43.11 -48.02 -79.04
CA SER A 34 -42.12 -47.00 -78.71
C SER A 34 -42.52 -46.52 -77.32
N ALA A 35 -41.69 -46.79 -76.32
CA ALA A 35 -41.60 -45.84 -75.22
C ALA A 35 -41.37 -44.50 -75.92
N GLN A 36 -42.22 -43.51 -75.70
CA GLN A 36 -41.86 -42.16 -76.10
C GLN A 36 -40.56 -41.87 -75.32
N ASP A 37 -39.47 -41.58 -76.02
CA ASP A 37 -38.28 -41.10 -75.35
C ASP A 37 -38.71 -39.84 -74.58
N LYS A 38 -38.64 -39.88 -73.25
CA LYS A 38 -38.88 -38.69 -72.43
C LYS A 38 -37.63 -37.79 -72.53
N TYR A 39 -37.83 -36.48 -72.59
CA TYR A 39 -36.73 -35.52 -72.75
C TYR A 39 -36.63 -34.56 -71.56
N PHE A 40 -35.44 -34.01 -71.35
CA PHE A 40 -35.24 -32.80 -70.55
C PHE A 40 -35.65 -31.60 -71.40
N TYR A 41 -36.52 -30.74 -70.86
CA TYR A 41 -37.02 -29.53 -71.51
C TYR A 41 -36.44 -28.30 -70.85
N ARG A 42 -36.18 -27.25 -71.65
CA ARG A 42 -35.97 -25.89 -71.14
C ARG A 42 -36.67 -24.85 -71.99
N SER A 43 -37.11 -23.74 -71.39
CA SER A 43 -37.65 -22.61 -72.14
C SER A 43 -36.53 -21.87 -72.88
N LYS A 44 -36.85 -21.33 -74.06
CA LYS A 44 -35.95 -20.38 -74.74
C LYS A 44 -35.83 -19.08 -73.96
N GLU A 45 -34.66 -18.45 -73.99
CA GLU A 45 -34.41 -17.15 -73.35
C GLU A 45 -34.90 -15.97 -74.23
N VAL A 46 -36.21 -15.97 -74.53
CA VAL A 46 -36.94 -14.91 -75.26
C VAL A 46 -38.24 -14.60 -74.51
N PHE A 47 -38.78 -13.39 -74.68
CA PHE A 47 -39.91 -12.90 -73.88
C PHE A 47 -40.94 -12.16 -74.76
N PRO A 48 -42.27 -12.36 -74.58
CA PRO A 48 -42.96 -13.35 -73.74
C PRO A 48 -43.24 -14.68 -74.48
N LEU A 49 -43.34 -15.80 -73.76
CA LEU A 49 -43.64 -17.14 -74.32
C LEU A 49 -44.96 -17.72 -73.76
N ASP A 50 -45.61 -18.59 -74.53
CA ASP A 50 -46.80 -19.38 -74.12
C ASP A 50 -46.42 -20.85 -74.01
N TRP A 51 -46.89 -21.58 -72.99
CA TRP A 51 -46.52 -22.97 -72.74
C TRP A 51 -46.82 -23.87 -73.94
N SER A 52 -47.93 -23.62 -74.63
CA SER A 52 -48.34 -24.32 -75.87
C SER A 52 -47.71 -23.79 -77.16
N GLY A 53 -46.88 -22.74 -77.08
CA GLY A 53 -46.28 -22.10 -78.24
C GLY A 53 -45.26 -23.00 -78.96
N GLU A 54 -45.33 -23.05 -80.28
CA GLU A 54 -44.42 -23.85 -81.13
C GLU A 54 -42.94 -23.41 -81.04
N GLU A 55 -42.67 -22.22 -80.50
CA GLU A 55 -41.32 -21.65 -80.37
C GLU A 55 -40.82 -21.58 -78.92
N THR A 56 -41.55 -22.12 -77.95
CA THR A 56 -41.29 -21.92 -76.52
C THR A 56 -40.16 -22.81 -75.99
N TRP A 57 -40.02 -24.02 -76.55
CA TRP A 57 -39.26 -25.09 -75.91
C TRP A 57 -38.05 -25.55 -76.71
N GLU A 58 -37.01 -25.92 -75.97
CA GLU A 58 -35.89 -26.73 -76.46
C GLU A 58 -35.85 -28.03 -75.64
N ARG A 59 -35.45 -29.14 -76.25
CA ARG A 59 -35.37 -30.45 -75.59
C ARG A 59 -34.03 -31.14 -75.79
N SER A 60 -33.65 -32.00 -74.84
CA SER A 60 -32.42 -32.80 -74.84
C SER A 60 -32.66 -34.19 -74.25
N LEU A 61 -31.88 -35.20 -74.67
CA LEU A 61 -31.90 -36.55 -74.09
C LEU A 61 -31.10 -36.64 -72.76
N ALA A 62 -30.33 -35.60 -72.43
CA ALA A 62 -29.52 -35.52 -71.21
C ALA A 62 -29.60 -34.12 -70.60
N VAL A 63 -29.56 -34.03 -69.27
CA VAL A 63 -29.65 -32.76 -68.52
C VAL A 63 -28.60 -31.72 -68.95
N ASP A 64 -27.36 -32.17 -69.23
CA ASP A 64 -26.26 -31.33 -69.73
C ASP A 64 -26.02 -31.47 -71.25
N GLY A 65 -27.02 -31.96 -71.99
CA GLY A 65 -26.92 -32.19 -73.42
C GLY A 65 -27.08 -30.93 -74.28
N VAL A 66 -26.87 -31.08 -75.58
CA VAL A 66 -27.22 -30.04 -76.56
C VAL A 66 -28.74 -30.01 -76.69
N TYR A 67 -29.34 -28.89 -76.30
CA TYR A 67 -30.77 -28.66 -76.44
C TYR A 67 -31.10 -28.20 -77.86
N GLU A 68 -32.11 -28.82 -78.47
CA GLU A 68 -32.56 -28.51 -79.83
C GLU A 68 -34.00 -27.95 -79.76
N PRO A 69 -34.36 -26.96 -80.60
CA PRO A 69 -35.72 -26.43 -80.65
C PRO A 69 -36.78 -27.51 -80.93
N THR A 70 -37.94 -27.41 -80.28
CA THR A 70 -39.07 -28.33 -80.48
C THR A 70 -40.39 -27.58 -80.47
N SER A 71 -41.30 -27.94 -81.39
CA SER A 71 -42.68 -27.45 -81.39
C SER A 71 -43.64 -28.28 -80.51
N ILE A 72 -43.15 -29.39 -79.95
CA ILE A 72 -43.90 -30.24 -79.03
C ILE A 72 -43.69 -29.71 -77.61
N PRO A 73 -44.73 -29.21 -76.92
CA PRO A 73 -44.61 -28.73 -75.55
C PRO A 73 -44.34 -29.87 -74.55
N PRO A 74 -43.69 -29.59 -73.41
CA PRO A 74 -43.51 -30.54 -72.33
C PRO A 74 -44.87 -30.84 -71.68
N LEU A 75 -45.19 -32.12 -71.64
CA LEU A 75 -46.32 -32.72 -70.94
C LEU A 75 -45.80 -33.95 -70.19
N ILE A 76 -46.50 -34.40 -69.16
CA ILE A 76 -46.09 -35.54 -68.33
C ILE A 76 -45.74 -36.83 -69.12
N GLU A 77 -46.35 -37.04 -70.29
CA GLU A 77 -46.09 -38.19 -71.15
C GLU A 77 -44.71 -38.15 -71.84
N ASN A 78 -44.17 -36.94 -72.09
CA ASN A 78 -42.99 -36.73 -72.93
C ASN A 78 -41.80 -36.04 -72.23
N SER A 79 -41.96 -35.57 -70.99
CA SER A 79 -40.91 -34.85 -70.25
C SER A 79 -40.35 -35.68 -69.07
N ILE A 80 -39.04 -35.52 -68.82
CA ILE A 80 -38.34 -35.99 -67.61
C ILE A 80 -38.30 -34.86 -66.58
N ASN A 81 -37.91 -33.67 -67.01
CA ASN A 81 -37.82 -32.45 -66.20
C ASN A 81 -38.02 -31.25 -67.14
N VAL A 82 -38.67 -30.21 -66.66
CA VAL A 82 -38.92 -28.96 -67.37
C VAL A 82 -38.26 -27.82 -66.61
N LEU A 83 -37.41 -27.05 -67.30
CA LEU A 83 -36.75 -25.88 -66.74
C LEU A 83 -37.24 -24.58 -67.39
N ILE A 84 -37.77 -23.65 -66.61
CA ILE A 84 -37.97 -22.26 -67.06
C ILE A 84 -36.67 -21.50 -66.80
N SER A 85 -35.96 -21.13 -67.86
CA SER A 85 -34.65 -20.46 -67.81
C SER A 85 -34.73 -19.06 -67.15
N ASN A 86 -33.63 -18.58 -66.54
CA ASN A 86 -33.58 -17.35 -65.72
C ASN A 86 -34.14 -16.08 -66.40
N LEU A 87 -34.05 -15.96 -67.72
CA LEU A 87 -34.47 -14.78 -68.49
C LEU A 87 -35.77 -15.00 -69.27
N SER A 88 -36.46 -16.13 -69.02
CA SER A 88 -37.71 -16.48 -69.70
C SER A 88 -38.93 -16.08 -68.86
N GLU A 89 -40.00 -15.69 -69.54
CA GLU A 89 -41.36 -15.67 -68.97
C GLU A 89 -42.26 -16.57 -69.82
N VAL A 90 -42.83 -17.59 -69.18
CA VAL A 90 -43.72 -18.55 -69.83
C VAL A 90 -45.11 -18.41 -69.22
N THR A 91 -46.12 -18.26 -70.05
CA THR A 91 -47.53 -18.22 -69.63
C THR A 91 -48.21 -19.56 -69.89
N ILE A 92 -48.94 -20.09 -68.90
CA ILE A 92 -49.84 -21.23 -69.05
C ILE A 92 -51.25 -20.67 -69.27
N SER A 93 -51.79 -20.85 -70.48
CA SER A 93 -53.12 -20.39 -70.89
C SER A 93 -54.16 -21.51 -71.04
N THR A 94 -53.73 -22.77 -70.85
CA THR A 94 -54.54 -23.99 -70.93
C THR A 94 -54.21 -24.92 -69.77
N SER A 95 -54.78 -26.14 -69.74
CA SER A 95 -54.45 -27.14 -68.71
C SER A 95 -53.14 -27.86 -69.04
N VAL A 96 -52.23 -27.92 -68.07
CA VAL A 96 -50.91 -28.53 -68.19
C VAL A 96 -50.68 -29.46 -67.00
N ASP A 97 -50.33 -30.71 -67.29
CA ASP A 97 -49.94 -31.72 -66.30
C ASP A 97 -48.41 -31.87 -66.28
N ILE A 98 -47.81 -31.71 -65.10
CA ILE A 98 -46.37 -31.83 -64.88
C ILE A 98 -46.02 -32.87 -63.81
N ASP A 99 -44.76 -33.28 -63.80
CA ASP A 99 -44.18 -34.17 -62.79
C ASP A 99 -42.91 -33.55 -62.17
N GLN A 100 -42.06 -32.91 -62.97
CA GLN A 100 -40.84 -32.21 -62.52
C GLN A 100 -40.67 -30.87 -63.26
N LEU A 101 -40.78 -29.75 -62.54
CA LEU A 101 -40.65 -28.39 -63.06
C LEU A 101 -39.79 -27.52 -62.15
N VAL A 102 -38.78 -26.85 -62.73
CA VAL A 102 -37.97 -25.85 -62.05
C VAL A 102 -38.19 -24.49 -62.69
N VAL A 103 -38.59 -23.49 -61.90
CA VAL A 103 -38.91 -22.14 -62.38
C VAL A 103 -37.79 -21.16 -62.00
N ASN A 104 -36.73 -21.07 -62.79
CA ASN A 104 -35.65 -20.09 -62.55
C ASN A 104 -36.00 -18.68 -63.05
N GLY A 105 -36.77 -18.58 -64.14
CA GLY A 105 -37.31 -17.31 -64.65
C GLY A 105 -38.67 -16.97 -64.04
N THR A 106 -39.62 -16.55 -64.89
CA THR A 106 -41.01 -16.28 -64.50
C THR A 106 -41.95 -17.30 -65.13
N LEU A 107 -42.82 -17.91 -64.34
CA LEU A 107 -43.95 -18.69 -64.82
C LEU A 107 -45.24 -17.97 -64.44
N ILE A 108 -46.15 -17.79 -65.40
CA ILE A 108 -47.45 -17.16 -65.18
C ILE A 108 -48.54 -18.17 -65.49
N ILE A 109 -49.38 -18.52 -64.51
CA ILE A 109 -50.63 -19.24 -64.76
C ILE A 109 -51.68 -18.17 -65.02
N SER A 110 -52.21 -18.08 -66.24
CA SER A 110 -53.23 -17.08 -66.58
C SER A 110 -54.55 -17.39 -65.86
N ASP A 111 -55.49 -16.46 -65.89
CA ASP A 111 -56.84 -16.60 -65.29
C ASP A 111 -57.65 -17.81 -65.78
N ILE A 112 -57.33 -18.32 -66.97
CA ILE A 112 -57.91 -19.53 -67.57
C ILE A 112 -56.95 -20.74 -67.57
N GLY A 113 -55.72 -20.56 -67.10
CA GLY A 113 -54.69 -21.59 -67.05
C GLY A 113 -54.87 -22.54 -65.86
N VAL A 114 -54.45 -23.80 -66.05
CA VAL A 114 -54.43 -24.82 -64.99
C VAL A 114 -53.06 -25.51 -65.02
N LEU A 115 -52.36 -25.51 -63.89
CA LEU A 115 -51.13 -26.27 -63.69
C LEU A 115 -51.38 -27.38 -62.65
N ASN A 116 -51.40 -28.62 -63.12
CA ASN A 116 -51.54 -29.81 -62.27
C ASN A 116 -50.16 -30.40 -61.97
N ILE A 117 -49.85 -30.54 -60.68
CA ILE A 117 -48.66 -31.19 -60.16
C ILE A 117 -49.03 -32.63 -59.80
N LEU A 118 -48.40 -33.58 -60.49
CA LEU A 118 -48.53 -35.02 -60.28
C LEU A 118 -47.20 -35.59 -59.79
N ASN A 119 -47.20 -36.82 -59.29
CA ASN A 119 -45.98 -37.55 -58.94
C ASN A 119 -45.90 -38.87 -59.73
N ASN A 120 -45.27 -38.83 -60.91
CA ASN A 120 -45.20 -39.97 -61.84
C ASN A 120 -43.75 -40.39 -62.15
N SER A 121 -42.80 -39.90 -61.34
CA SER A 121 -41.38 -40.23 -61.42
C SER A 121 -40.91 -40.92 -60.14
N GLU A 122 -39.82 -41.70 -60.25
CA GLU A 122 -39.11 -42.27 -59.10
C GLU A 122 -38.05 -41.30 -58.53
N LEU A 123 -38.11 -40.01 -58.90
CA LEU A 123 -37.13 -39.01 -58.48
C LEU A 123 -37.42 -38.55 -57.05
N GLU A 124 -36.38 -38.42 -56.22
CA GLU A 124 -36.49 -37.95 -54.84
C GLU A 124 -36.56 -36.42 -54.70
N GLU A 125 -36.49 -35.68 -55.82
CA GLU A 125 -36.54 -34.22 -55.86
C GLU A 125 -37.99 -33.69 -55.85
N PRO A 126 -38.25 -32.47 -55.33
CA PRO A 126 -39.58 -31.88 -55.40
C PRO A 126 -40.11 -31.72 -56.82
N ASN A 127 -41.40 -31.96 -57.01
CA ASN A 127 -42.09 -31.95 -58.31
C ASN A 127 -42.18 -30.54 -58.91
N LEU A 128 -42.24 -29.51 -58.07
CA LEU A 128 -42.14 -28.11 -58.49
C LEU A 128 -41.18 -27.35 -57.58
N ILE A 129 -40.09 -26.81 -58.14
CA ILE A 129 -39.14 -25.95 -57.44
C ILE A 129 -39.21 -24.55 -58.05
N ILE A 130 -39.30 -23.51 -57.22
CA ILE A 130 -39.49 -22.13 -57.69
C ILE A 130 -38.38 -21.23 -57.14
N PRO A 131 -37.19 -21.19 -57.77
CA PRO A 131 -36.13 -20.22 -57.42
C PRO A 131 -36.37 -18.80 -57.96
N GLY A 132 -37.13 -18.68 -59.05
CA GLY A 132 -37.52 -17.43 -59.70
C GLY A 132 -38.87 -16.91 -59.20
N LEU A 133 -39.79 -16.62 -60.11
CA LEU A 133 -41.12 -16.11 -59.81
C LEU A 133 -42.22 -17.00 -60.41
N LEU A 134 -43.16 -17.45 -59.60
CA LEU A 134 -44.43 -18.01 -60.06
C LEU A 134 -45.56 -17.01 -59.79
N VAL A 135 -46.29 -16.61 -60.82
CA VAL A 135 -47.51 -15.80 -60.71
C VAL A 135 -48.72 -16.69 -60.99
N ASN A 136 -49.48 -17.04 -59.96
CA ASN A 136 -50.70 -17.82 -60.08
C ASN A 136 -51.94 -16.90 -60.15
N ASN A 137 -52.49 -16.75 -61.35
CA ASN A 137 -53.80 -16.11 -61.58
C ASN A 137 -54.92 -17.10 -61.92
N GLY A 138 -54.59 -18.35 -62.21
CA GLY A 138 -55.53 -19.45 -62.53
C GLY A 138 -55.47 -20.56 -61.50
N THR A 139 -55.56 -21.82 -61.90
CA THR A 139 -55.53 -22.96 -60.95
C THR A 139 -54.13 -23.55 -60.85
N LEU A 140 -53.57 -23.58 -59.63
CA LEU A 140 -52.40 -24.41 -59.28
C LEU A 140 -52.90 -25.56 -58.41
N ALA A 141 -52.85 -26.79 -58.93
CA ALA A 141 -53.39 -27.96 -58.24
C ALA A 141 -52.31 -29.01 -57.99
N ILE A 142 -52.09 -29.35 -56.72
CA ILE A 142 -51.32 -30.53 -56.31
C ILE A 142 -52.29 -31.71 -56.32
N VAL A 143 -52.35 -32.43 -57.43
CA VAL A 143 -53.36 -33.46 -57.70
C VAL A 143 -53.01 -34.78 -57.03
N ASP A 144 -51.71 -35.08 -56.90
CA ASP A 144 -51.18 -36.23 -56.17
C ASP A 144 -50.75 -35.81 -54.75
N GLU A 145 -51.30 -36.44 -53.71
CA GLU A 145 -50.97 -36.13 -52.31
C GLU A 145 -49.47 -36.36 -51.98
N THR A 146 -48.77 -37.15 -52.80
CA THR A 146 -47.33 -37.40 -52.66
C THR A 146 -46.45 -36.42 -53.45
N ALA A 147 -47.04 -35.61 -54.33
CA ALA A 147 -46.28 -34.59 -55.07
C ALA A 147 -45.92 -33.43 -54.15
N SER A 148 -44.70 -32.91 -54.24
CA SER A 148 -44.19 -31.83 -53.39
C SER A 148 -43.77 -30.58 -54.16
N VAL A 149 -43.98 -29.42 -53.55
CA VAL A 149 -43.70 -28.10 -54.09
C VAL A 149 -42.80 -27.32 -53.12
N GLU A 150 -41.71 -26.79 -53.65
CA GLU A 150 -40.71 -26.04 -52.91
C GLU A 150 -40.53 -24.62 -53.49
N VAL A 151 -40.74 -23.60 -52.66
CA VAL A 151 -40.55 -22.20 -53.03
C VAL A 151 -39.27 -21.68 -52.40
N THR A 152 -38.30 -21.29 -53.23
CA THR A 152 -37.02 -20.67 -52.80
C THR A 152 -36.90 -19.21 -53.24
N GLY A 153 -37.65 -18.80 -54.27
CA GLY A 153 -37.80 -17.43 -54.76
C GLY A 153 -39.12 -16.81 -54.33
N ALA A 154 -39.97 -16.42 -55.29
CA ALA A 154 -41.23 -15.74 -55.03
C ALA A 154 -42.43 -16.45 -55.67
N LEU A 155 -43.56 -16.47 -54.97
CA LEU A 155 -44.84 -16.94 -55.47
C LEU A 155 -45.94 -15.91 -55.19
N TYR A 156 -46.50 -15.35 -56.27
CA TYR A 156 -47.59 -14.38 -56.21
C TYR A 156 -48.88 -15.09 -56.55
N ASN A 157 -49.88 -14.98 -55.69
CA ASN A 157 -51.06 -15.81 -55.79
C ASN A 157 -52.34 -14.98 -55.66
N THR A 158 -53.16 -14.99 -56.71
CA THR A 158 -54.48 -14.35 -56.73
C THR A 158 -55.65 -15.34 -56.77
N TYR A 159 -55.36 -16.65 -56.81
CA TYR A 159 -56.36 -17.72 -56.94
C TYR A 159 -56.09 -18.90 -56.00
N ASN A 160 -57.02 -19.84 -55.85
CA ASN A 160 -56.86 -20.98 -54.93
C ASN A 160 -55.73 -21.92 -55.37
N ILE A 161 -54.95 -22.42 -54.40
CA ILE A 161 -54.01 -23.53 -54.60
C ILE A 161 -54.68 -24.79 -54.07
N GLU A 162 -54.97 -25.74 -54.96
CA GLU A 162 -55.66 -26.98 -54.61
C GLU A 162 -54.67 -28.05 -54.14
N GLY A 163 -55.03 -28.84 -53.12
CA GLY A 163 -54.21 -29.96 -52.64
C GLY A 163 -52.96 -29.60 -51.82
N ALA A 164 -52.73 -28.32 -51.52
CA ALA A 164 -51.64 -27.88 -50.66
C ALA A 164 -51.86 -28.28 -49.19
N THR A 165 -50.82 -28.86 -48.59
CA THR A 165 -50.73 -29.28 -47.20
C THR A 165 -49.35 -28.96 -46.64
N ALA A 166 -49.23 -28.87 -45.31
CA ALA A 166 -47.93 -28.67 -44.67
C ALA A 166 -46.88 -29.74 -45.03
N SER A 167 -47.30 -30.96 -45.39
CA SER A 167 -46.40 -32.06 -45.81
C SER A 167 -45.86 -31.92 -47.22
N ASN A 168 -46.53 -31.16 -48.09
CA ASN A 168 -46.22 -31.17 -49.52
C ASN A 168 -45.95 -29.79 -50.12
N PHE A 169 -46.20 -28.70 -49.38
CA PHE A 169 -45.92 -27.35 -49.84
C PHE A 169 -45.01 -26.62 -48.85
N THR A 170 -43.82 -26.22 -49.29
CA THR A 170 -42.79 -25.67 -48.41
C THR A 170 -42.21 -24.36 -48.94
N PHE A 171 -42.17 -23.34 -48.10
CA PHE A 171 -41.47 -22.08 -48.33
C PHE A 171 -40.12 -22.10 -47.61
N LYS A 172 -39.02 -22.02 -48.37
CA LYS A 172 -37.65 -22.07 -47.85
C LYS A 172 -37.15 -20.70 -47.37
N ALA A 173 -35.95 -20.69 -46.81
CA ALA A 173 -35.31 -19.48 -46.32
C ALA A 173 -35.22 -18.39 -47.40
N GLY A 174 -35.58 -17.16 -47.03
CA GLY A 174 -35.59 -15.99 -47.94
C GLY A 174 -36.70 -15.96 -48.99
N SER A 175 -37.53 -17.01 -49.10
CA SER A 175 -38.63 -17.05 -50.06
C SER A 175 -39.76 -16.08 -49.70
N THR A 176 -40.54 -15.66 -50.71
CA THR A 176 -41.68 -14.74 -50.52
C THR A 176 -42.97 -15.31 -51.11
N TYR A 177 -44.03 -15.31 -50.33
CA TYR A 177 -45.40 -15.56 -50.77
C TYR A 177 -46.21 -14.27 -50.71
N ASP A 178 -46.57 -13.71 -51.87
CA ASP A 178 -47.51 -12.58 -51.93
C ASP A 178 -48.92 -13.11 -52.17
N HIS A 179 -49.71 -13.15 -51.10
CA HIS A 179 -51.09 -13.56 -51.13
C HIS A 179 -51.99 -12.36 -51.46
N GLN A 180 -52.35 -12.24 -52.74
CA GLN A 180 -53.17 -11.16 -53.25
C GLN A 180 -54.65 -11.54 -53.22
N ILE A 181 -55.38 -10.96 -52.28
CA ILE A 181 -56.82 -11.24 -52.09
C ILE A 181 -57.63 -10.45 -53.11
N THR A 182 -58.00 -11.09 -54.23
CA THR A 182 -58.86 -10.49 -55.28
C THR A 182 -60.34 -10.90 -55.15
N ILE A 183 -60.61 -11.99 -54.42
CA ILE A 183 -61.96 -12.52 -54.15
C ILE A 183 -62.19 -12.73 -52.65
N THR A 184 -63.46 -12.77 -52.21
CA THR A 184 -63.85 -12.58 -50.80
C THR A 184 -63.55 -13.74 -49.85
N SER A 185 -62.98 -14.85 -50.32
CA SER A 185 -62.83 -16.10 -49.57
C SER A 185 -61.59 -16.93 -49.96
N LEU A 186 -60.49 -16.28 -50.37
CA LEU A 186 -59.26 -16.99 -50.71
C LEU A 186 -58.44 -17.30 -49.43
N PRO A 187 -58.31 -18.57 -48.99
CA PRO A 187 -57.49 -18.90 -47.83
C PRO A 187 -55.99 -18.88 -48.17
N VAL A 188 -55.15 -18.61 -47.17
CA VAL A 188 -53.72 -18.93 -47.26
C VAL A 188 -53.60 -20.45 -47.45
N PRO A 189 -52.74 -20.97 -48.33
CA PRO A 189 -52.51 -22.41 -48.47
C PRO A 189 -51.94 -22.98 -47.15
N ASP A 190 -52.27 -24.23 -46.85
CA ASP A 190 -51.59 -24.96 -45.77
C ASP A 190 -50.18 -25.36 -46.26
N ALA A 191 -49.15 -24.94 -45.54
CA ALA A 191 -47.75 -25.05 -45.95
C ALA A 191 -46.78 -25.04 -44.76
N THR A 192 -45.57 -25.54 -44.98
CA THR A 192 -44.45 -25.38 -44.05
C THR A 192 -43.66 -24.12 -44.39
N TRP A 193 -43.50 -23.20 -43.43
CA TRP A 193 -42.80 -21.93 -43.62
C TRP A 193 -41.47 -21.91 -42.89
N ASN A 194 -40.39 -21.54 -43.58
CA ASN A 194 -39.11 -21.25 -42.92
C ASN A 194 -39.21 -19.94 -42.12
N GLU A 195 -38.49 -19.84 -41.00
CA GLU A 195 -38.45 -18.64 -40.14
C GLU A 195 -38.06 -17.34 -40.88
N SER A 196 -37.21 -17.44 -41.91
CA SER A 196 -36.78 -16.31 -42.74
C SER A 196 -37.57 -16.14 -44.05
N SER A 197 -38.58 -16.99 -44.30
CA SER A 197 -39.54 -16.78 -45.39
C SER A 197 -40.45 -15.60 -45.07
N THR A 198 -41.11 -15.03 -46.08
CA THR A 198 -42.03 -13.90 -45.90
C THR A 198 -43.38 -14.21 -46.52
N ILE A 199 -44.44 -14.16 -45.72
CA ILE A 199 -45.82 -14.06 -46.23
C ILE A 199 -46.24 -12.60 -46.24
N LYS A 200 -46.73 -12.13 -47.38
CA LYS A 200 -47.29 -10.80 -47.56
C LYS A 200 -48.75 -10.93 -47.93
N ILE A 201 -49.65 -10.35 -47.14
CA ILE A 201 -51.07 -10.27 -47.47
C ILE A 201 -51.36 -8.93 -48.13
N THR A 202 -51.79 -8.96 -49.40
CA THR A 202 -52.08 -7.75 -50.21
C THR A 202 -53.38 -7.90 -51.01
N GLY A 203 -53.65 -6.97 -51.94
CA GLY A 203 -54.75 -7.09 -52.93
C GLY A 203 -56.15 -6.74 -52.43
N LEU A 204 -56.40 -6.73 -51.12
CA LEU A 204 -57.73 -6.46 -50.56
C LEU A 204 -58.13 -4.97 -50.72
N THR A 205 -59.03 -4.69 -51.68
CA THR A 205 -59.42 -3.32 -52.08
C THR A 205 -60.88 -2.94 -51.73
N SER A 206 -61.73 -3.87 -51.28
CA SER A 206 -63.13 -3.58 -50.89
C SER A 206 -63.64 -4.40 -49.69
N GLY A 207 -64.73 -3.91 -49.07
CA GLY A 207 -65.06 -4.11 -47.65
C GLY A 207 -65.89 -5.31 -47.20
N SER A 208 -66.06 -6.39 -47.98
CA SER A 208 -67.06 -7.43 -47.67
C SER A 208 -66.59 -8.54 -46.72
N SER A 209 -65.30 -8.89 -46.67
CA SER A 209 -64.80 -9.96 -45.80
C SER A 209 -64.50 -9.48 -44.37
N THR A 210 -65.11 -10.12 -43.37
CA THR A 210 -64.94 -9.81 -41.95
C THR A 210 -64.05 -10.81 -41.21
N THR A 211 -63.68 -11.93 -41.85
CA THR A 211 -62.89 -13.01 -41.24
C THR A 211 -61.90 -13.58 -42.25
N TYR A 212 -60.68 -13.84 -41.80
CA TYR A 212 -59.61 -14.45 -42.57
C TYR A 212 -59.10 -15.69 -41.81
N THR A 213 -58.97 -16.82 -42.52
CA THR A 213 -58.82 -18.19 -41.95
C THR A 213 -57.57 -18.90 -42.51
N ASN A 214 -57.24 -20.07 -41.94
CA ASN A 214 -56.03 -20.86 -42.24
C ASN A 214 -54.71 -20.18 -41.83
N LEU A 215 -54.75 -19.40 -40.74
CA LEU A 215 -53.59 -18.74 -40.15
C LEU A 215 -53.02 -19.51 -38.94
N ASP A 216 -53.58 -20.68 -38.63
CA ASP A 216 -53.12 -21.61 -37.60
C ASP A 216 -51.89 -22.42 -38.04
N GLN A 217 -50.92 -21.70 -38.60
CA GLN A 217 -49.62 -22.18 -39.07
C GLN A 217 -48.52 -21.35 -38.41
N GLU A 218 -47.29 -21.86 -38.40
CA GLU A 218 -46.12 -21.07 -37.98
C GLU A 218 -45.54 -20.35 -39.20
N PHE A 219 -45.71 -19.03 -39.28
CA PHE A 219 -45.16 -18.23 -40.37
C PHE A 219 -43.74 -17.74 -40.05
N GLY A 220 -42.94 -17.45 -41.09
CA GLY A 220 -41.68 -16.69 -40.94
C GLY A 220 -41.97 -15.22 -40.61
N ASN A 221 -41.63 -14.31 -41.52
CA ASN A 221 -42.08 -12.92 -41.47
C ASN A 221 -43.51 -12.80 -41.99
N PHE A 222 -44.35 -12.03 -41.31
CA PHE A 222 -45.73 -11.78 -41.69
C PHE A 222 -45.94 -10.29 -41.96
N ILE A 223 -46.26 -9.92 -43.19
CA ILE A 223 -46.52 -8.54 -43.59
C ILE A 223 -47.97 -8.39 -44.02
N TRP A 224 -48.70 -7.50 -43.37
CA TRP A 224 -50.02 -7.08 -43.82
C TRP A 224 -49.93 -5.71 -44.49
N ASP A 225 -50.28 -5.62 -45.79
CA ASP A 225 -50.22 -4.37 -46.57
C ASP A 225 -51.36 -4.29 -47.60
N THR A 226 -52.52 -3.83 -47.15
CA THR A 226 -53.74 -3.75 -47.98
C THR A 226 -54.25 -2.30 -48.05
N PRO A 227 -53.93 -1.54 -49.11
CA PRO A 227 -54.32 -0.13 -49.26
C PRO A 227 -55.82 0.03 -49.59
N ASN A 228 -56.39 1.18 -49.27
CA ASN A 228 -57.75 1.62 -49.69
C ASN A 228 -58.93 0.90 -49.02
N MET A 229 -58.70 0.27 -47.87
CA MET A 229 -59.81 -0.28 -47.10
C MET A 229 -60.53 0.82 -46.32
N GLY A 230 -61.41 1.55 -47.00
CA GLY A 230 -62.30 2.53 -46.37
C GLY A 230 -63.35 1.82 -45.50
N GLY A 231 -63.28 2.00 -44.18
CA GLY A 231 -64.26 1.48 -43.23
C GLY A 231 -64.26 2.28 -41.92
N THR A 232 -65.36 2.24 -41.17
CA THR A 232 -65.41 2.81 -39.81
C THR A 232 -64.62 1.93 -38.84
N ALA A 233 -64.09 2.52 -37.77
CA ALA A 233 -63.29 1.83 -36.72
C ALA A 233 -63.95 0.58 -36.08
N SER A 234 -65.24 0.37 -36.34
CA SER A 234 -66.09 -0.72 -35.86
C SER A 234 -66.09 -1.99 -36.73
N SER A 235 -65.52 -1.99 -37.94
CA SER A 235 -65.53 -3.15 -38.86
C SER A 235 -64.15 -3.79 -39.03
N ALA A 236 -63.67 -4.55 -38.05
CA ALA A 236 -62.34 -5.19 -38.10
C ALA A 236 -62.34 -6.48 -38.94
N ILE A 237 -61.21 -6.81 -39.57
CA ILE A 237 -60.94 -8.17 -40.09
C ILE A 237 -60.48 -9.02 -38.92
N THR A 238 -61.16 -10.12 -38.68
CA THR A 238 -60.74 -11.10 -37.67
C THR A 238 -59.72 -12.06 -38.28
N LEU A 239 -58.48 -12.02 -37.78
CA LEU A 239 -57.43 -13.00 -38.07
C LEU A 239 -57.65 -14.21 -37.16
N THR A 240 -58.22 -15.27 -37.71
CA THR A 240 -58.62 -16.47 -36.95
C THR A 240 -57.53 -17.52 -37.00
N GLY A 241 -57.09 -17.97 -35.82
CA GLY A 241 -56.09 -19.04 -35.69
C GLY A 241 -54.64 -18.57 -35.73
N LEU A 242 -54.35 -17.27 -35.91
CA LEU A 242 -52.98 -16.77 -35.91
C LEU A 242 -52.37 -16.88 -34.50
N LEU A 243 -51.50 -17.88 -34.30
CA LEU A 243 -50.91 -18.23 -33.00
C LEU A 243 -49.44 -17.85 -32.88
N ASN A 244 -48.65 -18.05 -33.94
CA ASN A 244 -47.20 -17.88 -33.88
C ASN A 244 -46.60 -17.31 -35.18
N ILE A 245 -45.68 -16.36 -35.03
CA ILE A 245 -44.89 -15.76 -36.11
C ILE A 245 -43.42 -15.87 -35.68
N LYS A 246 -42.61 -16.65 -36.41
CA LYS A 246 -41.20 -16.92 -36.12
C LYS A 246 -40.28 -15.73 -36.45
N GLY A 247 -40.71 -14.86 -37.37
CA GLY A 247 -40.01 -13.66 -37.77
C GLY A 247 -40.74 -12.39 -37.33
N ASP A 248 -40.62 -11.34 -38.14
CA ASP A 248 -41.24 -10.04 -37.87
C ASP A 248 -42.72 -10.02 -38.26
N PHE A 249 -43.55 -9.36 -37.44
CA PHE A 249 -44.94 -9.04 -37.76
C PHE A 249 -45.08 -7.56 -38.09
N THR A 250 -45.28 -7.23 -39.36
CA THR A 250 -45.39 -5.85 -39.84
C THR A 250 -46.80 -5.54 -40.32
N ILE A 251 -47.40 -4.50 -39.76
CA ILE A 251 -48.71 -3.99 -40.14
C ILE A 251 -48.52 -2.63 -40.78
N LYS A 252 -48.86 -2.53 -42.06
CA LYS A 252 -48.83 -1.27 -42.80
C LYS A 252 -50.04 -1.13 -43.71
N SER A 253 -50.22 0.07 -44.25
CA SER A 253 -51.13 0.31 -45.35
C SER A 253 -50.48 1.31 -46.30
N THR A 254 -50.26 0.91 -47.53
CA THR A 254 -49.73 1.75 -48.61
C THR A 254 -50.75 2.79 -49.14
N GLY A 255 -51.97 2.83 -48.61
CA GLY A 255 -53.05 3.74 -49.02
C GLY A 255 -53.38 4.83 -47.98
N SER A 256 -54.40 5.66 -48.24
CA SER A 256 -54.80 6.78 -47.34
C SER A 256 -55.72 6.36 -46.17
N SER A 257 -56.15 5.10 -46.13
CA SER A 257 -57.03 4.55 -45.08
C SER A 257 -56.66 3.09 -44.78
N SER A 258 -57.00 2.63 -43.57
CA SER A 258 -56.82 1.24 -43.14
C SER A 258 -58.07 0.76 -42.39
N ARG A 259 -58.41 -0.52 -42.57
CA ARG A 259 -59.39 -1.22 -41.74
C ARG A 259 -58.65 -1.92 -40.59
N PRO A 260 -59.19 -2.00 -39.37
CA PRO A 260 -58.52 -2.67 -38.25
C PRO A 260 -58.36 -4.18 -38.45
N LEU A 261 -57.21 -4.73 -38.04
CA LEU A 261 -56.97 -6.17 -37.92
C LEU A 261 -57.18 -6.60 -36.48
N PHE A 262 -57.96 -7.64 -36.24
CA PHE A 262 -58.25 -8.16 -34.91
C PHE A 262 -57.68 -9.57 -34.74
N ILE A 263 -56.84 -9.76 -33.72
CA ILE A 263 -56.31 -11.09 -33.35
C ILE A 263 -57.32 -11.81 -32.45
N SER A 264 -57.84 -12.96 -32.89
CA SER A 264 -58.86 -13.71 -32.14
C SER A 264 -58.30 -14.70 -31.09
N THR A 265 -56.99 -14.95 -31.10
CA THR A 265 -56.27 -15.87 -30.20
C THR A 265 -55.06 -15.20 -29.53
N ASN A 266 -54.41 -15.86 -28.56
CA ASN A 266 -53.10 -15.39 -28.09
C ASN A 266 -52.09 -15.46 -29.25
N LEU A 267 -51.09 -14.59 -29.23
CA LEU A 267 -50.10 -14.47 -30.31
C LEU A 267 -48.68 -14.42 -29.73
N THR A 268 -47.77 -15.17 -30.33
CA THR A 268 -46.32 -15.02 -30.10
C THR A 268 -45.67 -14.52 -31.39
N VAL A 269 -44.81 -13.52 -31.28
CA VAL A 269 -43.95 -12.99 -32.34
C VAL A 269 -42.52 -13.16 -31.87
N ASP A 270 -41.77 -14.06 -32.51
CA ASP A 270 -40.38 -14.34 -32.15
C ASP A 270 -39.44 -13.21 -32.63
N GLY A 271 -39.81 -12.47 -33.69
CA GLY A 271 -39.16 -11.25 -34.14
C GLY A 271 -39.79 -9.97 -33.59
N ASN A 272 -39.77 -8.90 -34.39
CA ASN A 272 -40.28 -7.58 -34.06
C ASN A 272 -41.77 -7.43 -34.41
N LEU A 273 -42.49 -6.58 -33.67
CA LEU A 273 -43.83 -6.12 -34.03
C LEU A 273 -43.77 -4.66 -34.49
N LEU A 274 -44.10 -4.41 -35.76
CA LEU A 274 -44.03 -3.09 -36.37
C LEU A 274 -45.41 -2.59 -36.82
N THR A 275 -45.74 -1.35 -36.49
CA THR A 275 -46.88 -0.64 -37.10
C THR A 275 -46.43 0.61 -37.84
N GLU A 276 -46.79 0.70 -39.12
CA GLU A 276 -46.38 1.77 -40.04
C GLU A 276 -47.59 2.38 -40.79
N GLY A 277 -47.41 3.56 -41.40
CA GLY A 277 -48.44 4.19 -42.22
C GLY A 277 -49.73 4.47 -41.46
N PRO A 278 -50.93 4.26 -42.03
CA PRO A 278 -52.21 4.29 -41.31
C PRO A 278 -52.66 2.91 -40.81
N GLY A 279 -51.80 1.89 -40.77
CA GLY A 279 -52.16 0.52 -40.38
C GLY A 279 -52.74 0.44 -38.96
N ILE A 280 -53.72 -0.44 -38.72
CA ILE A 280 -54.36 -0.60 -37.40
C ILE A 280 -54.34 -2.08 -36.99
N LEU A 281 -53.62 -2.39 -35.91
CA LEU A 281 -53.63 -3.70 -35.26
C LEU A 281 -54.39 -3.63 -33.93
N ARG A 282 -55.34 -4.54 -33.72
CA ARG A 282 -56.17 -4.67 -32.52
C ARG A 282 -55.96 -6.02 -31.86
N LEU A 283 -55.50 -6.00 -30.61
CA LEU A 283 -55.16 -7.23 -29.88
C LEU A 283 -56.40 -7.86 -29.23
N SER A 284 -57.34 -7.05 -28.73
CA SER A 284 -58.58 -7.52 -28.09
C SER A 284 -59.80 -6.66 -28.42
N THR A 285 -60.98 -7.27 -28.42
CA THR A 285 -62.31 -6.63 -28.56
C THR A 285 -63.22 -6.85 -27.33
N GLY A 286 -62.69 -7.43 -26.23
CA GLY A 286 -63.47 -7.69 -25.02
C GLY A 286 -63.04 -8.93 -24.22
N GLY A 287 -62.29 -9.84 -24.85
CA GLY A 287 -61.74 -11.04 -24.19
C GLY A 287 -60.38 -10.81 -23.54
N ASN A 288 -59.95 -11.75 -22.71
CA ASN A 288 -58.57 -11.78 -22.23
C ASN A 288 -57.63 -12.19 -23.36
N ARG A 289 -56.51 -11.48 -23.49
CA ARG A 289 -55.54 -11.68 -24.56
C ARG A 289 -54.13 -11.58 -24.02
N THR A 290 -53.26 -12.49 -24.42
CA THR A 290 -51.80 -12.37 -24.24
C THR A 290 -51.12 -12.32 -25.60
N VAL A 291 -50.27 -11.33 -25.78
CA VAL A 291 -49.40 -11.16 -26.94
C VAL A 291 -47.97 -11.06 -26.44
N THR A 292 -47.09 -11.94 -26.89
CA THR A 292 -45.67 -11.93 -26.52
C THR A 292 -44.85 -11.56 -27.74
N VAL A 293 -43.99 -10.55 -27.61
CA VAL A 293 -43.04 -10.13 -28.64
C VAL A 293 -41.64 -10.35 -28.08
N ASN A 294 -40.91 -11.31 -28.67
CA ASN A 294 -39.56 -11.65 -28.25
C ASN A 294 -38.53 -10.62 -28.73
N GLY A 295 -38.79 -9.96 -29.87
CA GLY A 295 -38.04 -8.81 -30.37
C GLY A 295 -38.59 -7.47 -29.88
N ASN A 296 -38.37 -6.43 -30.70
CA ASN A 296 -38.76 -5.05 -30.41
C ASN A 296 -40.20 -4.77 -30.84
N ILE A 297 -40.84 -3.79 -30.21
CA ILE A 297 -42.10 -3.20 -30.65
C ILE A 297 -41.82 -1.80 -31.17
N GLU A 298 -42.06 -1.57 -32.46
CA GLU A 298 -41.87 -0.26 -33.11
C GLU A 298 -43.18 0.31 -33.66
N VAL A 299 -43.65 1.41 -33.07
CA VAL A 299 -44.81 2.17 -33.53
C VAL A 299 -44.29 3.45 -34.19
N THR A 300 -44.03 3.37 -35.50
CA THR A 300 -43.54 4.47 -36.34
C THR A 300 -44.65 5.12 -37.17
N GLY A 301 -45.85 4.51 -37.15
CA GLY A 301 -47.10 5.01 -37.70
C GLY A 301 -48.27 4.17 -37.21
N GLY A 302 -49.47 4.48 -37.69
CA GLY A 302 -50.64 3.62 -37.50
C GLY A 302 -51.21 3.63 -36.09
N THR A 303 -51.92 2.57 -35.72
CA THR A 303 -52.51 2.38 -34.39
C THR A 303 -52.31 0.95 -33.89
N LEU A 304 -51.68 0.82 -32.72
CA LEU A 304 -51.67 -0.41 -31.92
C LEU A 304 -52.74 -0.30 -30.83
N ASP A 305 -53.88 -0.93 -31.07
CA ASP A 305 -55.05 -0.94 -30.20
C ASP A 305 -55.00 -2.15 -29.26
N LEU A 306 -54.58 -1.92 -28.02
CA LEU A 306 -54.39 -3.00 -27.05
C LEU A 306 -55.72 -3.64 -26.65
N ASN A 307 -56.80 -2.85 -26.55
CA ASN A 307 -58.12 -3.38 -26.25
C ASN A 307 -59.22 -2.40 -26.68
N PHE A 308 -60.05 -2.80 -27.64
CA PHE A 308 -61.19 -2.01 -28.12
C PHE A 308 -62.51 -2.28 -27.38
N GLY A 309 -62.56 -3.35 -26.57
CA GLY A 309 -63.76 -3.75 -25.85
C GLY A 309 -63.99 -2.96 -24.58
N SER A 310 -65.21 -3.10 -24.03
CA SER A 310 -65.61 -2.55 -22.73
C SER A 310 -65.26 -3.47 -21.54
N SER A 311 -64.60 -4.60 -21.78
CA SER A 311 -64.20 -5.59 -20.77
C SER A 311 -62.94 -6.37 -21.21
N GLY A 312 -62.43 -7.27 -20.37
CA GLY A 312 -61.27 -8.12 -20.65
C GLY A 312 -59.91 -7.46 -20.41
N THR A 313 -58.88 -8.29 -20.31
CA THR A 313 -57.50 -7.88 -20.02
C THR A 313 -56.56 -8.26 -21.17
N THR A 314 -55.83 -7.28 -21.69
CA THR A 314 -54.74 -7.52 -22.65
C THR A 314 -53.39 -7.45 -21.93
N ASN A 315 -52.56 -8.48 -22.05
CA ASN A 315 -51.17 -8.51 -21.63
C ASN A 315 -50.28 -8.49 -22.87
N LEU A 316 -49.56 -7.40 -23.09
CA LEU A 316 -48.52 -7.28 -24.11
C LEU A 316 -47.17 -7.45 -23.44
N ASN A 317 -46.54 -8.61 -23.60
CA ASN A 317 -45.21 -8.90 -23.07
C ASN A 317 -44.16 -8.47 -24.09
N VAL A 318 -43.25 -7.61 -23.66
CA VAL A 318 -42.14 -7.09 -24.47
C VAL A 318 -40.86 -7.67 -23.90
N LEU A 319 -40.09 -8.40 -24.70
CA LEU A 319 -38.79 -8.94 -24.29
C LEU A 319 -37.60 -8.16 -24.92
N GLY A 320 -37.82 -7.46 -26.03
CA GLY A 320 -36.90 -6.47 -26.58
C GLY A 320 -37.25 -5.03 -26.15
N ASP A 321 -37.03 -4.07 -27.04
CA ASP A 321 -37.27 -2.64 -26.78
C ASP A 321 -38.68 -2.19 -27.17
N LEU A 322 -39.15 -1.09 -26.57
CA LEU A 322 -40.38 -0.40 -26.97
C LEU A 322 -40.07 0.98 -27.55
N LYS A 323 -40.39 1.20 -28.83
CA LYS A 323 -40.21 2.47 -29.51
C LYS A 323 -41.53 3.00 -30.03
N TYR A 324 -42.07 4.01 -29.35
CA TYR A 324 -43.32 4.69 -29.70
C TYR A 324 -43.04 6.14 -30.10
N THR A 325 -42.64 6.33 -31.37
CA THR A 325 -42.20 7.63 -31.88
C THR A 325 -43.27 8.36 -32.71
N ALA A 326 -44.24 7.62 -33.27
CA ALA A 326 -45.33 8.15 -34.08
C ALA A 326 -46.56 7.21 -34.00
N GLY A 327 -47.63 7.51 -34.74
CA GLY A 327 -48.87 6.73 -34.66
C GLY A 327 -49.62 6.89 -33.33
N SER A 328 -50.30 5.84 -32.88
CA SER A 328 -51.08 5.81 -31.63
C SER A 328 -51.03 4.43 -30.96
N ILE A 329 -50.83 4.40 -29.65
CA ILE A 329 -51.12 3.22 -28.82
C ILE A 329 -52.38 3.51 -28.00
N THR A 330 -53.41 2.67 -28.15
CA THR A 330 -54.76 2.98 -27.67
C THR A 330 -55.41 1.86 -26.88
N LYS A 331 -56.40 2.25 -26.07
CA LYS A 331 -57.30 1.38 -25.31
C LYS A 331 -58.67 2.04 -25.12
N SER A 332 -59.73 1.23 -25.15
CA SER A 332 -61.12 1.63 -24.88
C SER A 332 -61.49 1.66 -23.39
N THR A 333 -62.57 2.37 -23.06
CA THR A 333 -63.07 2.49 -21.69
C THR A 333 -63.63 1.15 -21.18
N GLY A 334 -63.37 0.79 -19.93
CA GLY A 334 -63.91 -0.42 -19.27
C GLY A 334 -63.04 -1.69 -19.30
N SER A 335 -62.09 -1.82 -20.23
CA SER A 335 -61.15 -2.95 -20.28
C SER A 335 -59.89 -2.76 -19.39
N THR A 336 -58.90 -3.65 -19.47
CA THR A 336 -57.55 -3.47 -18.91
C THR A 336 -56.49 -3.75 -19.99
N ALA A 337 -55.44 -2.94 -20.06
CA ALA A 337 -54.29 -3.20 -20.92
C ALA A 337 -53.00 -3.05 -20.10
N ASN A 338 -52.13 -4.05 -20.21
CA ASN A 338 -50.86 -4.14 -19.52
C ASN A 338 -49.74 -4.28 -20.56
N ILE A 339 -48.68 -3.48 -20.42
CA ILE A 339 -47.42 -3.63 -21.15
C ILE A 339 -46.39 -4.13 -20.13
N ASN A 340 -45.87 -5.34 -20.33
CA ASN A 340 -44.97 -6.01 -19.39
C ASN A 340 -43.59 -6.14 -20.01
N PHE A 341 -42.61 -5.43 -19.48
CA PHE A 341 -41.20 -5.59 -19.81
C PHE A 341 -40.69 -6.83 -19.08
N SER A 342 -40.40 -7.89 -19.84
CA SER A 342 -40.07 -9.23 -19.35
C SER A 342 -38.85 -9.85 -20.03
N GLY A 343 -38.04 -9.01 -20.67
CA GLY A 343 -36.80 -9.40 -21.32
C GLY A 343 -35.69 -9.72 -20.33
N THR A 344 -34.73 -10.54 -20.76
CA THR A 344 -33.53 -10.87 -19.98
C THR A 344 -32.37 -9.91 -20.23
N ASN A 345 -32.42 -9.15 -21.34
CA ASN A 345 -31.46 -8.10 -21.66
C ASN A 345 -31.95 -6.76 -21.11
N ASN A 346 -31.07 -5.75 -21.07
CA ASN A 346 -31.51 -4.38 -20.82
C ASN A 346 -32.46 -3.94 -21.92
N GLN A 347 -33.69 -3.63 -21.55
CA GLN A 347 -34.72 -3.13 -22.44
C GLN A 347 -34.73 -1.61 -22.37
N SER A 348 -34.86 -0.95 -23.51
CA SER A 348 -35.06 0.49 -23.59
C SER A 348 -36.50 0.82 -23.99
N ALA A 349 -36.99 1.96 -23.51
CA ALA A 349 -38.29 2.48 -23.93
C ALA A 349 -38.25 3.95 -24.35
N THR A 350 -38.37 4.17 -25.66
CA THR A 350 -38.42 5.50 -26.27
C THR A 350 -39.87 5.88 -26.59
N ILE A 351 -40.47 6.77 -25.82
CA ILE A 351 -41.89 7.16 -25.96
C ILE A 351 -41.99 8.67 -26.19
N ASN A 352 -42.33 9.07 -27.42
CA ASN A 352 -42.46 10.49 -27.82
C ASN A 352 -43.92 10.92 -28.01
N LYS A 353 -44.88 10.10 -27.59
CA LYS A 353 -46.32 10.29 -27.80
C LYS A 353 -47.12 9.95 -26.54
N ASN A 354 -48.31 10.51 -26.43
CA ASN A 354 -49.25 10.18 -25.36
C ASN A 354 -49.99 8.87 -25.68
N PHE A 355 -50.27 8.08 -24.65
CA PHE A 355 -51.16 6.93 -24.76
C PHE A 355 -52.63 7.39 -24.73
N SER A 356 -53.48 6.73 -25.53
CA SER A 356 -54.93 6.98 -25.50
C SER A 356 -55.62 5.93 -24.64
N GLY A 357 -56.10 6.32 -23.46
CA GLY A 357 -56.65 5.40 -22.45
C GLY A 357 -55.61 4.96 -21.42
N ALA A 358 -56.07 4.44 -20.29
CA ALA A 358 -55.21 4.10 -19.16
C ALA A 358 -54.53 2.74 -19.35
N ILE A 359 -53.20 2.70 -19.35
CA ILE A 359 -52.38 1.51 -19.59
C ILE A 359 -51.51 1.26 -18.36
N ASN A 360 -51.43 0.01 -17.92
CA ASN A 360 -50.53 -0.38 -16.85
C ASN A 360 -49.20 -0.85 -17.44
N PHE A 361 -48.11 -0.49 -16.77
CA PHE A 361 -46.76 -0.92 -17.12
C PHE A 361 -46.21 -1.79 -16.00
N SER A 362 -45.48 -2.84 -16.35
CA SER A 362 -44.73 -3.59 -15.36
C SER A 362 -43.33 -3.96 -15.82
N VAL A 363 -42.38 -3.99 -14.89
CA VAL A 363 -41.03 -4.53 -15.07
C VAL A 363 -40.95 -5.83 -14.30
N ALA A 364 -40.74 -6.94 -15.02
CA ALA A 364 -40.76 -8.27 -14.46
C ALA A 364 -39.50 -8.58 -13.62
N THR A 365 -39.57 -9.65 -12.83
CA THR A 365 -38.42 -10.18 -12.09
C THR A 365 -37.25 -10.49 -13.02
N GLY A 366 -36.07 -9.94 -12.73
CA GLY A 366 -34.85 -10.16 -13.51
C GLY A 366 -34.74 -9.29 -14.77
N SER A 367 -35.76 -8.50 -15.10
CA SER A 367 -35.74 -7.57 -16.23
C SER A 367 -35.21 -6.20 -15.82
N VAL A 368 -34.51 -5.56 -16.74
CA VAL A 368 -33.99 -4.19 -16.59
C VAL A 368 -34.66 -3.31 -17.63
N LEU A 369 -35.32 -2.25 -17.19
CA LEU A 369 -35.93 -1.25 -18.07
C LEU A 369 -35.19 0.09 -17.93
N ASP A 370 -34.58 0.55 -19.00
CA ASP A 370 -33.92 1.84 -19.14
C ASP A 370 -34.87 2.88 -19.76
N LEU A 371 -35.08 3.97 -19.02
CA LEU A 371 -35.98 5.07 -19.38
C LEU A 371 -35.25 6.27 -19.99
N GLY A 372 -33.92 6.29 -19.95
CA GLY A 372 -33.09 7.40 -20.37
C GLY A 372 -33.36 8.72 -19.64
N GLU A 373 -32.94 9.82 -20.26
CA GLU A 373 -33.02 11.18 -19.67
C GLU A 373 -34.35 11.89 -19.93
N THR A 374 -35.14 11.39 -20.89
CA THR A 374 -36.43 11.98 -21.23
C THR A 374 -37.55 11.32 -20.42
N SER A 375 -38.64 12.05 -20.22
CA SER A 375 -39.84 11.47 -19.63
C SER A 375 -40.27 10.21 -20.40
N PHE A 376 -40.26 9.06 -19.73
CA PHE A 376 -40.65 7.74 -20.28
C PHE A 376 -42.09 7.74 -20.77
N ILE A 377 -42.89 8.74 -20.39
CA ILE A 377 -44.25 8.85 -20.83
C ILE A 377 -44.49 10.30 -21.23
N GLY A 378 -45.17 10.51 -22.36
CA GLY A 378 -45.41 11.84 -22.94
C GLY A 378 -46.07 12.85 -21.99
N THR A 379 -46.39 14.04 -22.51
CA THR A 379 -46.83 15.20 -21.71
C THR A 379 -48.10 15.00 -20.87
N THR A 380 -48.87 13.92 -21.07
CA THR A 380 -50.08 13.63 -20.28
C THR A 380 -50.47 12.15 -20.37
N ILE A 381 -50.83 11.55 -19.24
CA ILE A 381 -51.37 10.18 -19.16
C ILE A 381 -52.73 10.24 -18.47
N PRO A 382 -53.69 9.38 -18.86
CA PRO A 382 -54.93 9.22 -18.11
C PRO A 382 -54.67 8.85 -16.64
N ALA A 383 -55.37 9.52 -15.73
CA ALA A 383 -55.15 9.50 -14.27
C ALA A 383 -55.21 8.11 -13.58
N THR A 384 -55.56 7.04 -14.29
CA THR A 384 -55.73 5.68 -13.73
C THR A 384 -54.69 4.68 -14.25
N SER A 385 -53.65 5.12 -14.96
CA SER A 385 -52.53 4.24 -15.37
C SER A 385 -51.63 3.93 -14.17
N THR A 386 -50.97 2.77 -14.17
CA THR A 386 -50.05 2.37 -13.10
C THR A 386 -48.70 1.91 -13.65
N PHE A 387 -47.63 2.07 -12.86
CA PHE A 387 -46.30 1.55 -13.18
C PHE A 387 -45.81 0.68 -12.02
N THR A 388 -45.56 -0.61 -12.28
CA THR A 388 -45.17 -1.57 -11.23
C THR A 388 -43.80 -2.18 -11.51
N VAL A 389 -42.85 -2.06 -10.58
CA VAL A 389 -41.60 -2.81 -10.63
C VAL A 389 -41.74 -4.03 -9.73
N GLN A 390 -41.68 -5.23 -10.31
CA GLN A 390 -41.81 -6.49 -9.57
C GLN A 390 -40.55 -6.79 -8.76
N THR A 391 -40.65 -7.75 -7.83
CA THR A 391 -39.52 -8.19 -7.01
C THR A 391 -38.36 -8.63 -7.90
N GLY A 392 -37.17 -8.07 -7.70
CA GLY A 392 -35.99 -8.34 -8.53
C GLY A 392 -36.00 -7.70 -9.91
N GLY A 393 -37.01 -6.89 -10.26
CA GLY A 393 -36.98 -6.03 -11.45
C GLY A 393 -36.20 -4.74 -11.18
N THR A 394 -35.61 -4.18 -12.24
CA THR A 394 -34.78 -2.97 -12.17
C THR A 394 -35.31 -1.92 -13.14
N VAL A 395 -35.45 -0.68 -12.67
CA VAL A 395 -35.70 0.48 -13.53
C VAL A 395 -34.53 1.45 -13.44
N LYS A 396 -34.09 1.96 -14.59
CA LYS A 396 -33.05 2.98 -14.69
C LYS A 396 -33.66 4.31 -15.11
N ILE A 397 -33.23 5.40 -14.49
CA ILE A 397 -33.78 6.75 -14.66
C ILE A 397 -32.68 7.78 -14.86
N GLY A 398 -32.86 8.67 -15.85
CA GLY A 398 -31.92 9.74 -16.17
C GLY A 398 -32.46 11.16 -16.02
N ASP A 399 -33.76 11.35 -15.70
CA ASP A 399 -34.36 12.68 -15.55
C ASP A 399 -33.87 13.37 -14.26
N ALA A 400 -33.55 14.66 -14.34
CA ALA A 400 -33.03 15.46 -13.24
C ALA A 400 -33.98 15.52 -12.03
N ASP A 401 -35.30 15.45 -12.24
CA ASP A 401 -36.30 15.48 -11.18
C ASP A 401 -36.53 14.09 -10.53
N GLY A 402 -35.82 13.07 -11.00
CA GLY A 402 -35.85 11.71 -10.46
C GLY A 402 -37.24 11.09 -10.48
N ILE A 403 -37.64 10.53 -9.33
CA ILE A 403 -38.96 9.92 -9.16
C ILE A 403 -39.98 10.97 -8.75
N ASN A 404 -40.55 11.64 -9.76
CA ASN A 404 -41.57 12.68 -9.59
C ASN A 404 -42.70 12.50 -10.59
N THR A 405 -43.92 12.29 -10.11
CA THR A 405 -45.12 12.04 -10.92
C THR A 405 -45.57 13.25 -11.74
N SER A 406 -45.13 14.46 -11.36
CA SER A 406 -45.43 15.69 -12.09
C SER A 406 -44.39 16.01 -13.15
N THR A 407 -43.10 15.78 -12.87
CA THR A 407 -42.02 16.29 -13.73
C THR A 407 -40.99 15.26 -14.19
N GLY A 408 -40.76 14.16 -13.46
CA GLY A 408 -39.69 13.18 -13.73
C GLY A 408 -39.97 12.14 -14.82
N ASN A 409 -39.17 11.05 -14.84
CA ASN A 409 -39.29 9.99 -15.86
C ASN A 409 -40.68 9.34 -15.88
N ILE A 410 -41.23 8.98 -14.71
CA ILE A 410 -42.48 8.23 -14.59
C ILE A 410 -43.59 9.12 -14.01
N LYS A 411 -44.56 9.49 -14.84
CA LYS A 411 -45.66 10.43 -14.52
C LYS A 411 -46.99 9.77 -14.10
N THR A 412 -46.94 8.53 -13.63
CA THR A 412 -48.10 7.78 -13.09
C THR A 412 -47.86 7.34 -11.66
N PRO A 413 -48.92 6.97 -10.91
CA PRO A 413 -48.76 6.19 -9.69
C PRO A 413 -47.84 4.99 -9.89
N GLN A 414 -46.85 4.86 -9.02
CA GLN A 414 -45.83 3.82 -9.06
C GLN A 414 -45.95 2.88 -7.88
N THR A 415 -45.66 1.60 -8.10
CA THR A 415 -45.56 0.59 -7.05
C THR A 415 -44.27 -0.17 -7.23
N TYR A 416 -43.40 -0.13 -6.24
CA TYR A 416 -42.15 -0.87 -6.23
C TYR A 416 -42.28 -2.02 -5.25
N ALA A 417 -42.18 -3.25 -5.76
CA ALA A 417 -42.20 -4.43 -4.92
C ALA A 417 -40.92 -4.52 -4.08
N ASN A 418 -40.98 -5.26 -2.98
CA ASN A 418 -39.81 -5.51 -2.16
C ASN A 418 -38.68 -6.12 -3.01
N ASN A 419 -37.45 -5.64 -2.83
CA ASN A 419 -36.24 -6.09 -3.54
C ASN A 419 -36.22 -5.75 -5.05
N SER A 420 -37.03 -4.79 -5.52
CA SER A 420 -36.78 -4.13 -6.80
C SER A 420 -35.63 -3.12 -6.69
N THR A 421 -35.07 -2.70 -7.82
CA THR A 421 -33.96 -1.74 -7.88
C THR A 421 -34.33 -0.50 -8.69
N ILE A 422 -33.92 0.68 -8.19
CA ILE A 422 -33.91 1.93 -8.96
C ILE A 422 -32.45 2.34 -9.18
N VAL A 423 -32.08 2.59 -10.44
CA VAL A 423 -30.75 3.09 -10.84
C VAL A 423 -30.86 4.53 -11.32
N PHE A 424 -30.07 5.43 -10.75
CA PHE A 424 -29.92 6.82 -11.21
C PHE A 424 -28.69 6.92 -12.13
N GLU A 425 -28.87 7.26 -13.41
CA GLU A 425 -27.80 7.22 -14.43
C GLU A 425 -27.81 8.45 -15.38
N GLY A 426 -28.44 9.55 -14.99
CA GLY A 426 -28.51 10.76 -15.81
C GLY A 426 -27.15 11.48 -15.96
N THR A 427 -27.01 12.31 -16.99
CA THR A 427 -25.82 13.17 -17.15
C THR A 427 -25.85 14.45 -16.31
N ALA A 428 -27.03 14.90 -15.90
CA ALA A 428 -27.23 16.03 -14.99
C ALA A 428 -27.36 15.55 -13.54
N ALA A 429 -27.13 16.43 -12.57
CA ALA A 429 -27.40 16.14 -11.16
C ALA A 429 -28.89 15.83 -10.97
N GLN A 430 -29.18 14.71 -10.31
CA GLN A 430 -30.55 14.25 -10.06
C GLN A 430 -30.96 14.49 -8.61
N VAL A 431 -32.27 14.44 -8.34
CA VAL A 431 -32.83 14.32 -6.99
C VAL A 431 -33.52 12.96 -6.83
N LEU A 432 -33.78 12.51 -5.59
CA LEU A 432 -34.63 11.32 -5.39
C LEU A 432 -36.04 11.53 -5.96
N GLY A 433 -36.63 12.70 -5.73
CA GLY A 433 -37.91 13.11 -6.27
C GLY A 433 -39.09 12.89 -5.31
N THR A 434 -40.20 13.62 -5.56
CA THR A 434 -41.28 13.74 -4.58
C THR A 434 -42.03 12.46 -4.27
N ASP A 435 -41.94 11.47 -5.14
CA ASP A 435 -42.69 10.22 -5.12
C ASP A 435 -41.80 8.99 -4.89
N PHE A 436 -40.53 9.21 -4.50
CA PHE A 436 -39.58 8.13 -4.24
C PHE A 436 -40.08 7.15 -3.15
N PRO A 437 -40.00 5.81 -3.35
CA PRO A 437 -40.52 4.82 -2.41
C PRO A 437 -39.64 4.71 -1.16
N ALA A 438 -40.21 4.96 0.02
CA ALA A 438 -39.42 5.30 1.21
C ALA A 438 -38.72 4.15 1.96
N THR A 439 -38.91 2.84 1.64
CA THR A 439 -38.38 1.77 2.53
C THR A 439 -37.89 0.45 1.93
N ALA A 440 -38.44 -0.05 0.80
CA ALA A 440 -38.33 -1.48 0.47
C ALA A 440 -37.53 -1.85 -0.79
N ILE A 441 -36.75 -0.93 -1.34
CA ILE A 441 -36.04 -1.11 -2.61
C ILE A 441 -34.51 -1.07 -2.45
N ASN A 442 -33.80 -1.60 -3.44
CA ASN A 442 -32.38 -1.33 -3.63
C ASN A 442 -32.22 -0.02 -4.43
N VAL A 443 -31.15 0.70 -4.17
CA VAL A 443 -30.84 1.97 -4.83
C VAL A 443 -29.44 1.90 -5.40
N GLU A 444 -29.29 2.26 -6.66
CA GLU A 444 -28.00 2.40 -7.32
C GLU A 444 -27.81 3.83 -7.81
N VAL A 445 -26.66 4.42 -7.47
CA VAL A 445 -26.23 5.72 -7.97
C VAL A 445 -25.09 5.48 -8.96
N ASP A 446 -25.40 5.63 -10.25
CA ASP A 446 -24.47 5.57 -11.38
C ASP A 446 -24.48 6.90 -12.13
N ASN A 447 -24.45 8.00 -11.38
CA ASN A 447 -24.53 9.36 -11.90
C ASN A 447 -23.36 10.19 -11.35
N THR A 448 -22.38 10.47 -12.21
CA THR A 448 -21.18 11.22 -11.85
C THR A 448 -21.45 12.67 -11.40
N ALA A 449 -22.58 13.27 -11.79
CA ALA A 449 -23.00 14.59 -11.32
C ALA A 449 -23.66 14.56 -9.93
N GLY A 450 -23.97 13.37 -9.42
CA GLY A 450 -24.52 13.13 -8.10
C GLY A 450 -26.05 13.11 -8.03
N VAL A 451 -26.56 12.51 -6.97
CA VAL A 451 -27.99 12.40 -6.66
C VAL A 451 -28.23 13.03 -5.29
N THR A 452 -29.15 13.98 -5.19
CA THR A 452 -29.44 14.70 -3.94
C THR A 452 -30.71 14.19 -3.28
N MET A 453 -30.62 13.91 -1.99
CA MET A 453 -31.76 13.61 -1.14
C MET A 453 -32.56 14.89 -0.87
N ASP A 454 -33.82 14.92 -1.26
CA ASP A 454 -34.79 15.98 -0.97
C ASP A 454 -35.74 15.62 0.19
N ARG A 455 -35.42 14.51 0.87
CA ARG A 455 -36.20 13.85 1.94
C ARG A 455 -35.32 12.87 2.70
N ASP A 456 -35.82 12.39 3.84
CA ASP A 456 -35.25 11.23 4.53
C ASP A 456 -35.37 9.97 3.67
N LEU A 457 -34.31 9.15 3.65
CA LEU A 457 -34.26 7.88 2.93
C LEU A 457 -33.99 6.76 3.92
N THR A 458 -34.85 5.74 3.93
CA THR A 458 -34.60 4.50 4.67
C THR A 458 -34.48 3.33 3.70
N LEU A 459 -33.34 2.65 3.72
CA LEU A 459 -33.17 1.37 3.04
C LEU A 459 -33.29 0.27 4.09
N ALA A 460 -34.36 -0.54 4.01
CA ALA A 460 -34.62 -1.57 5.01
C ALA A 460 -33.54 -2.67 5.06
N VAL A 461 -33.67 -3.59 6.02
CA VAL A 461 -32.75 -4.73 6.16
C VAL A 461 -32.71 -5.54 4.86
N SER A 462 -31.51 -6.01 4.48
CA SER A 462 -31.24 -6.71 3.21
C SER A 462 -31.53 -5.87 1.96
N ARG A 463 -31.51 -4.54 2.05
CA ARG A 463 -31.48 -3.65 0.88
C ARG A 463 -30.08 -3.10 0.64
N THR A 464 -29.69 -3.01 -0.61
CA THR A 464 -28.36 -2.53 -0.99
C THR A 464 -28.43 -1.10 -1.51
N LEU A 465 -27.52 -0.26 -1.01
CA LEU A 465 -27.11 0.96 -1.66
C LEU A 465 -25.86 0.67 -2.49
N THR A 466 -25.94 0.80 -3.80
CA THR A 466 -24.80 0.68 -4.70
C THR A 466 -24.40 2.07 -5.16
N LEU A 467 -23.17 2.49 -4.89
CA LEU A 467 -22.59 3.74 -5.35
C LEU A 467 -21.62 3.42 -6.48
N THR A 468 -22.15 3.17 -7.69
CA THR A 468 -21.37 2.81 -8.88
C THR A 468 -20.52 3.99 -9.35
N ALA A 469 -21.10 5.18 -9.46
CA ALA A 469 -20.42 6.40 -9.84
C ALA A 469 -21.09 7.65 -9.26
N GLY A 470 -20.28 8.62 -8.80
CA GLY A 470 -20.76 9.87 -8.21
C GLY A 470 -21.12 9.78 -6.72
N SER A 471 -21.90 10.76 -6.25
CA SER A 471 -22.24 10.92 -4.83
C SER A 471 -23.74 10.83 -4.56
N LEU A 472 -24.14 10.16 -3.48
CA LEU A 472 -25.46 10.38 -2.87
C LEU A 472 -25.36 11.50 -1.83
N ASN A 473 -25.88 12.69 -2.15
CA ASN A 473 -25.82 13.87 -1.29
C ASN A 473 -26.98 13.86 -0.29
N ILE A 474 -26.68 13.68 1.00
CA ILE A 474 -27.67 13.54 2.07
C ILE A 474 -28.38 14.86 2.38
N GLY A 475 -27.70 16.00 2.23
CA GLY A 475 -28.28 17.30 2.56
C GLY A 475 -28.70 17.40 4.03
N ALA A 476 -29.76 18.14 4.35
CA ALA A 476 -30.26 18.29 5.71
C ALA A 476 -31.14 17.11 6.19
N ASN A 477 -31.06 15.95 5.52
CA ASN A 477 -31.92 14.80 5.76
C ASN A 477 -31.21 13.70 6.55
N THR A 478 -31.96 12.62 6.82
CA THR A 478 -31.49 11.38 7.45
C THR A 478 -31.41 10.25 6.43
N LEU A 479 -30.22 9.68 6.25
CA LEU A 479 -30.02 8.44 5.52
C LEU A 479 -29.97 7.26 6.52
N THR A 480 -30.90 6.32 6.40
CA THR A 480 -30.94 5.09 7.20
C THR A 480 -30.60 3.88 6.34
N LEU A 481 -29.54 3.15 6.68
CA LEU A 481 -29.02 2.00 5.94
C LEU A 481 -29.17 0.70 6.76
N GLY A 482 -30.09 -0.17 6.36
CA GLY A 482 -30.37 -1.45 7.03
C GLY A 482 -29.70 -2.67 6.40
N GLY A 483 -29.28 -2.62 5.13
CA GLY A 483 -28.60 -3.72 4.45
C GLY A 483 -27.12 -3.45 4.24
N THR A 484 -26.68 -3.36 2.98
CA THR A 484 -25.27 -3.22 2.57
C THR A 484 -25.01 -1.97 1.72
N VAL A 485 -23.78 -1.49 1.73
CA VAL A 485 -23.25 -0.43 0.85
C VAL A 485 -22.12 -1.01 0.02
N THR A 486 -22.14 -0.78 -1.29
CA THR A 486 -21.11 -1.27 -2.21
C THR A 486 -20.77 -0.23 -3.29
N GLY A 487 -19.63 -0.40 -3.96
CA GLY A 487 -19.19 0.48 -5.04
C GLY A 487 -18.19 1.57 -4.61
N PRO A 488 -17.50 2.21 -5.58
CA PRO A 488 -16.45 3.20 -5.32
C PRO A 488 -16.96 4.64 -5.15
N GLY A 489 -18.25 4.90 -5.39
CA GLY A 489 -18.86 6.23 -5.20
C GLY A 489 -18.92 6.65 -3.73
N THR A 490 -19.45 7.85 -3.49
CA THR A 490 -19.34 8.53 -2.18
C THR A 490 -20.68 8.97 -1.61
N LEU A 491 -20.70 9.28 -0.32
CA LEU A 491 -21.76 10.02 0.35
C LEU A 491 -21.36 11.48 0.46
N GLY A 492 -22.23 12.39 0.02
CA GLY A 492 -22.06 13.83 0.22
C GLY A 492 -22.79 14.30 1.47
N THR A 493 -22.10 14.97 2.40
CA THR A 493 -22.71 15.44 3.65
C THR A 493 -22.60 16.95 3.83
N VAL A 494 -23.51 17.50 4.62
CA VAL A 494 -23.47 18.86 5.16
C VAL A 494 -23.64 18.81 6.67
N LEU A 495 -23.43 19.93 7.37
CA LEU A 495 -23.44 19.97 8.84
C LEU A 495 -24.78 19.52 9.49
N ALA A 496 -25.87 19.50 8.71
CA ALA A 496 -27.19 19.05 9.16
C ALA A 496 -27.51 17.57 8.81
N SER A 497 -26.63 16.88 8.06
CA SER A 497 -26.85 15.50 7.62
C SER A 497 -26.87 14.51 8.78
N ASN A 498 -27.77 13.53 8.75
CA ASN A 498 -27.81 12.45 9.72
C ASN A 498 -27.62 11.09 9.04
N LEU A 499 -26.83 10.21 9.65
CA LEU A 499 -26.58 8.86 9.16
C LEU A 499 -26.95 7.83 10.24
N VAL A 500 -27.80 6.87 9.88
CA VAL A 500 -28.24 5.79 10.76
C VAL A 500 -27.95 4.45 10.10
N ILE A 501 -27.12 3.64 10.74
CA ILE A 501 -26.75 2.31 10.26
C ILE A 501 -27.45 1.26 11.12
N ASN A 502 -28.41 0.55 10.54
CA ASN A 502 -29.17 -0.53 11.17
C ASN A 502 -28.83 -1.89 10.53
N GLY A 503 -29.48 -2.97 10.96
CA GLY A 503 -29.38 -4.30 10.33
C GLY A 503 -28.44 -5.24 11.05
N SER A 504 -27.84 -6.20 10.34
CA SER A 504 -26.88 -7.17 10.88
C SER A 504 -25.77 -7.48 9.87
N GLY A 505 -24.68 -8.09 10.33
CA GLY A 505 -23.51 -8.39 9.48
C GLY A 505 -22.78 -7.13 8.96
N PRO A 506 -21.80 -7.28 8.07
CA PRO A 506 -21.04 -6.15 7.52
C PRO A 506 -21.91 -5.25 6.62
N LEU A 507 -21.87 -3.93 6.85
CA LEU A 507 -22.46 -2.93 5.96
C LEU A 507 -21.65 -2.82 4.66
N GLY A 508 -20.32 -2.71 4.78
CA GLY A 508 -19.42 -2.26 3.71
C GLY A 508 -18.66 -1.00 4.11
N THR A 509 -17.97 -0.40 3.15
CA THR A 509 -17.19 0.83 3.35
C THR A 509 -18.03 2.06 3.02
N LEU A 510 -18.00 3.05 3.90
CA LEU A 510 -18.63 4.36 3.77
C LEU A 510 -17.58 5.36 3.26
N ASN A 511 -17.55 5.60 1.95
CA ASN A 511 -16.72 6.64 1.38
C ASN A 511 -17.47 7.97 1.40
N PHE A 512 -16.79 9.06 1.73
CA PHE A 512 -17.35 10.41 1.78
C PHE A 512 -16.70 11.28 0.70
N SER A 513 -17.45 12.23 0.14
CA SER A 513 -16.88 13.14 -0.85
C SER A 513 -15.86 14.09 -0.20
N SER A 514 -14.87 14.59 -0.94
CA SER A 514 -13.86 15.53 -0.41
C SER A 514 -14.44 16.85 0.11
N GLU A 515 -15.67 17.19 -0.27
CA GLU A 515 -16.41 18.36 0.22
C GLU A 515 -17.25 18.07 1.49
N SER A 516 -17.32 16.81 1.92
CA SER A 516 -18.05 16.39 3.10
C SER A 516 -17.28 16.77 4.36
N ILE A 517 -17.80 17.77 5.08
CA ILE A 517 -17.14 18.37 6.24
C ILE A 517 -17.69 17.88 7.60
N GLY A 518 -18.58 16.87 7.59
CA GLY A 518 -19.10 16.28 8.83
C GLY A 518 -20.57 15.88 8.76
N LEU A 519 -21.02 15.22 9.83
CA LEU A 519 -22.39 14.78 10.09
C LEU A 519 -22.91 15.50 11.33
N ASN A 520 -24.21 15.80 11.36
CA ASN A 520 -24.89 16.19 12.60
C ASN A 520 -24.94 14.99 13.55
N ASN A 521 -25.63 13.91 13.17
CA ASN A 521 -25.71 12.71 13.99
C ASN A 521 -25.26 11.46 13.21
N PHE A 522 -24.51 10.59 13.88
CA PHE A 522 -24.17 9.25 13.40
C PHE A 522 -24.71 8.24 14.41
N THR A 523 -25.58 7.32 13.99
CA THR A 523 -26.02 6.19 14.82
C THR A 523 -25.59 4.87 14.20
N LEU A 524 -24.89 4.04 14.96
CA LEU A 524 -24.58 2.66 14.62
C LEU A 524 -25.42 1.72 15.50
N ASN A 525 -26.21 0.86 14.86
CA ASN A 525 -27.07 -0.12 15.50
C ASN A 525 -27.13 -1.39 14.64
N ARG A 526 -25.98 -2.04 14.44
CA ARG A 526 -25.90 -3.32 13.73
C ARG A 526 -25.81 -4.48 14.71
N LEU A 527 -26.76 -5.41 14.62
CA LEU A 527 -26.85 -6.60 15.45
C LEU A 527 -25.81 -7.65 15.04
N ASP A 528 -25.63 -8.68 15.88
CA ASP A 528 -24.80 -9.86 15.63
C ASP A 528 -23.35 -9.52 15.24
N ASP A 529 -22.71 -8.63 16.00
CA ASP A 529 -21.34 -8.13 15.76
C ASP A 529 -21.15 -7.50 14.37
N GLY A 530 -22.22 -6.97 13.77
CA GLY A 530 -22.17 -6.30 12.48
C GLY A 530 -21.23 -5.09 12.47
N THR A 531 -20.63 -4.82 11.31
CA THR A 531 -19.60 -3.79 11.16
C THR A 531 -19.99 -2.71 10.15
N ALA A 532 -19.46 -1.51 10.31
CA ALA A 532 -19.43 -0.47 9.29
C ALA A 532 -18.02 0.10 9.21
N THR A 533 -17.46 0.26 8.01
CA THR A 533 -16.08 0.73 7.83
C THR A 533 -16.08 2.13 7.25
N LEU A 534 -15.27 3.03 7.81
CA LEU A 534 -15.04 4.35 7.22
C LEU A 534 -14.05 4.23 6.06
N GLY A 535 -14.42 4.81 4.92
CA GLY A 535 -13.56 4.93 3.74
C GLY A 535 -12.75 6.22 3.73
N ASP A 536 -13.22 7.25 4.46
CA ASP A 536 -12.66 8.60 4.52
C ASP A 536 -12.82 9.19 5.93
N ASP A 537 -12.11 10.29 6.19
CA ASP A 537 -12.19 11.03 7.45
C ASP A 537 -13.57 11.67 7.64
N ILE A 538 -14.07 11.68 8.89
CA ILE A 538 -15.38 12.26 9.18
C ILE A 538 -15.43 12.92 10.57
N ALA A 539 -16.21 13.99 10.68
CA ALA A 539 -16.54 14.64 11.93
C ALA A 539 -18.01 14.41 12.30
N VAL A 540 -18.31 14.14 13.58
CA VAL A 540 -19.66 14.09 14.14
C VAL A 540 -19.86 15.27 15.08
N LEU A 541 -20.76 16.18 14.69
CA LEU A 541 -20.95 17.47 15.35
C LEU A 541 -21.99 17.46 16.46
N GLY A 542 -23.00 16.62 16.33
CA GLY A 542 -24.06 16.37 17.30
C GLY A 542 -23.77 15.08 18.07
N GLN A 543 -24.53 14.01 17.79
CA GLN A 543 -24.44 12.76 18.55
C GLN A 543 -23.83 11.62 17.73
N LEU A 544 -22.79 10.99 18.30
CA LEU A 544 -22.36 9.64 17.93
C LEU A 544 -23.04 8.64 18.87
N ASN A 545 -23.93 7.78 18.34
CA ASN A 545 -24.60 6.75 19.11
C ASN A 545 -24.10 5.36 18.67
N LEU A 546 -23.35 4.67 19.54
CA LEU A 546 -22.87 3.31 19.32
C LEU A 546 -23.77 2.32 20.08
N ASN A 547 -24.89 1.97 19.47
CA ASN A 547 -25.89 1.10 20.09
C ASN A 547 -25.53 -0.37 20.02
N ASN A 548 -25.15 -0.86 18.83
CA ASN A 548 -24.71 -2.24 18.59
C ASN A 548 -23.76 -2.29 17.40
N GLY A 549 -22.85 -3.26 17.37
CA GLY A 549 -21.91 -3.48 16.26
C GLY A 549 -20.64 -2.65 16.38
N THR A 550 -19.74 -2.74 15.40
CA THR A 550 -18.43 -2.07 15.42
C THR A 550 -18.26 -1.07 14.27
N LEU A 551 -17.93 0.19 14.58
CA LEU A 551 -17.49 1.19 13.60
C LEU A 551 -15.97 1.06 13.43
N ILE A 552 -15.53 0.56 12.28
CA ILE A 552 -14.13 0.42 11.91
C ILE A 552 -13.65 1.74 11.32
N VAL A 553 -12.74 2.41 12.02
CA VAL A 553 -12.19 3.72 11.65
C VAL A 553 -10.94 3.57 10.80
N ASN A 554 -9.96 2.76 11.23
CA ASN A 554 -8.72 2.36 10.54
C ASN A 554 -8.12 3.33 9.50
N ASP A 555 -6.91 3.84 9.72
CA ASP A 555 -6.22 4.75 8.79
C ASP A 555 -6.98 6.07 8.53
N ARG A 556 -7.97 6.38 9.38
CA ARG A 556 -8.83 7.57 9.27
C ARG A 556 -8.89 8.37 10.56
N THR A 557 -9.35 9.59 10.41
CA THR A 557 -9.66 10.53 11.48
C THR A 557 -11.15 10.52 11.79
N LEU A 558 -11.50 10.25 13.06
CA LEU A 558 -12.84 10.46 13.61
C LEU A 558 -12.84 11.70 14.51
N GLY A 559 -13.45 12.77 14.01
CA GLY A 559 -13.68 14.00 14.78
C GLY A 559 -14.97 13.93 15.60
N LEU A 560 -14.94 14.30 16.88
CA LEU A 560 -16.09 14.33 17.78
C LEU A 560 -16.23 15.73 18.38
N TYR A 561 -17.34 16.40 18.12
CA TYR A 561 -17.58 17.76 18.62
C TYR A 561 -18.83 17.90 19.50
N GLY A 562 -19.66 16.85 19.58
CA GLY A 562 -20.79 16.76 20.51
C GLY A 562 -20.69 15.53 21.42
N THR A 563 -21.81 14.84 21.68
CA THR A 563 -21.82 13.69 22.62
C THR A 563 -21.51 12.37 21.93
N ALA A 564 -20.77 11.48 22.60
CA ALA A 564 -20.64 10.08 22.20
C ALA A 564 -21.30 9.16 23.24
N ASN A 565 -22.35 8.46 22.82
CA ASN A 565 -23.12 7.55 23.67
C ASN A 565 -22.83 6.10 23.28
N TYR A 566 -22.75 5.25 24.30
CA TYR A 566 -22.53 3.82 24.16
C TYR A 566 -23.60 3.06 24.92
N THR A 567 -24.24 2.08 24.25
CA THR A 567 -25.11 1.09 24.92
C THR A 567 -24.69 -0.36 24.64
N GLY A 568 -23.98 -0.61 23.53
CA GLY A 568 -23.49 -1.94 23.15
C GLY A 568 -22.59 -2.00 21.91
N GLY A 569 -22.38 -0.90 21.18
CA GLY A 569 -21.48 -0.85 20.01
C GLY A 569 -20.05 -0.35 20.30
N ALA A 570 -19.09 -0.60 19.43
CA ALA A 570 -17.70 -0.24 19.66
C ALA A 570 -17.08 0.50 18.47
N LEU A 571 -15.97 1.19 18.73
CA LEU A 571 -15.02 1.65 17.73
C LEU A 571 -13.96 0.56 17.48
N ALA A 572 -13.36 0.54 16.31
CA ALA A 572 -12.16 -0.24 16.03
C ALA A 572 -11.18 0.63 15.24
N GLY A 573 -9.97 0.79 15.76
CA GLY A 573 -8.87 1.49 15.10
C GLY A 573 -7.64 0.62 14.91
N ASN A 574 -6.61 1.25 14.37
CA ASN A 574 -5.26 0.74 14.15
C ASN A 574 -4.22 1.83 14.48
N ASN A 575 -2.94 1.54 14.22
CA ASN A 575 -1.80 2.43 14.49
C ASN A 575 -1.72 3.69 13.58
N GLU A 576 -2.68 3.89 12.67
CA GLU A 576 -2.83 5.10 11.87
C GLU A 576 -4.13 5.87 12.22
N THR A 577 -4.99 5.29 13.05
CA THR A 577 -6.28 5.89 13.41
C THR A 577 -6.11 7.12 14.31
N VAL A 578 -6.82 8.20 14.00
CA VAL A 578 -6.84 9.41 14.84
C VAL A 578 -8.25 9.62 15.40
N VAL A 579 -8.36 9.84 16.71
CA VAL A 579 -9.60 10.25 17.36
C VAL A 579 -9.39 11.66 17.92
N ALA A 580 -10.11 12.63 17.36
CA ALA A 580 -9.98 14.03 17.70
C ALA A 580 -11.26 14.55 18.36
N VAL A 581 -11.16 14.98 19.61
CA VAL A 581 -12.27 15.50 20.41
C VAL A 581 -12.15 17.01 20.50
N GLY A 582 -13.00 17.73 19.76
CA GLY A 582 -13.05 19.20 19.81
C GLY A 582 -11.82 19.93 19.23
N VAL A 583 -10.97 19.26 18.44
CA VAL A 583 -9.75 19.84 17.84
C VAL A 583 -9.98 20.21 16.37
N GLU A 584 -9.50 21.35 15.87
CA GLU A 584 -9.54 21.79 14.45
C GLU A 584 -9.08 20.69 13.46
N PRO A 585 -9.57 20.62 12.19
CA PRO A 585 -9.86 21.75 11.28
C PRO A 585 -11.33 22.13 11.06
N TYR A 586 -12.27 21.51 11.79
CA TYR A 586 -13.69 21.82 11.62
C TYR A 586 -14.11 22.98 12.54
N PRO A 587 -14.91 23.95 12.06
CA PRO A 587 -15.14 25.22 12.73
C PRO A 587 -15.72 25.04 14.13
N THR A 588 -14.88 25.23 15.14
CA THR A 588 -15.23 25.08 16.56
C THR A 588 -16.17 26.17 17.08
N SER A 589 -16.30 27.29 16.35
CA SER A 589 -17.10 28.46 16.72
C SER A 589 -18.61 28.21 16.53
N GLY A 590 -19.34 28.13 17.65
CA GLY A 590 -20.81 28.00 17.65
C GLY A 590 -21.32 26.54 17.65
N LEU A 591 -20.45 25.54 17.65
CA LEU A 591 -20.82 24.14 17.86
C LEU A 591 -21.05 23.85 19.35
N PRO A 592 -22.02 22.98 19.71
CA PRO A 592 -22.29 22.63 21.11
C PRO A 592 -21.17 21.75 21.68
N GLN A 593 -20.13 22.36 22.24
CA GLN A 593 -19.01 21.66 22.88
C GLN A 593 -19.33 21.14 24.30
N THR A 594 -20.59 20.76 24.55
CA THR A 594 -21.06 20.38 25.89
C THR A 594 -21.57 18.95 25.92
N GLY A 595 -20.88 18.08 26.66
CA GLY A 595 -21.38 16.74 26.96
C GLY A 595 -20.32 15.69 27.19
N THR A 596 -20.76 14.53 27.67
CA THR A 596 -19.92 13.37 27.95
C THR A 596 -19.65 12.58 26.66
N ILE A 597 -18.40 12.21 26.44
CA ILE A 597 -17.97 11.34 25.34
C ILE A 597 -17.54 10.01 25.94
N ASN A 598 -18.24 8.93 25.60
CA ASN A 598 -17.88 7.58 26.01
C ASN A 598 -17.17 6.89 24.84
N LEU A 599 -15.87 6.65 24.98
CA LEU A 599 -15.09 5.91 24.00
C LEU A 599 -15.05 4.44 24.39
N ASN A 600 -15.70 3.61 23.60
CA ASN A 600 -15.66 2.16 23.73
C ASN A 600 -15.02 1.57 22.48
N PHE A 601 -13.93 0.83 22.64
CA PHE A 601 -13.23 0.15 21.57
C PHE A 601 -13.42 -1.37 21.66
N SER A 602 -13.49 -2.02 20.50
CA SER A 602 -13.56 -3.47 20.39
C SER A 602 -12.21 -4.09 20.80
N ALA A 603 -12.23 -5.30 21.34
CA ALA A 603 -11.00 -5.99 21.76
C ALA A 603 -10.00 -6.21 20.62
N ALA A 604 -10.46 -6.29 19.36
CA ALA A 604 -9.61 -6.48 18.19
C ALA A 604 -9.05 -5.18 17.60
N GLY A 605 -9.61 -4.02 17.96
CA GLY A 605 -9.27 -2.72 17.40
C GLY A 605 -9.12 -1.64 18.45
N ASN A 606 -8.59 -1.99 19.62
CA ASN A 606 -8.39 -1.08 20.75
C ASN A 606 -7.07 -0.31 20.68
N ILE A 607 -6.63 0.04 19.47
CA ILE A 607 -5.42 0.80 19.21
C ILE A 607 -5.76 2.03 18.36
N VAL A 608 -5.13 3.16 18.67
CA VAL A 608 -5.17 4.38 17.86
C VAL A 608 -3.77 4.97 17.76
N ASN A 609 -3.49 5.67 16.67
CA ASN A 609 -2.29 6.48 16.53
C ASN A 609 -2.29 7.63 17.53
N THR A 610 -3.35 8.43 17.47
CA THR A 610 -3.46 9.67 18.23
C THR A 610 -4.85 9.80 18.86
N LEU A 611 -4.88 10.16 20.14
CA LEU A 611 -6.07 10.66 20.83
C LEU A 611 -5.81 12.11 21.23
N SER A 612 -6.65 13.03 20.76
CA SER A 612 -6.52 14.45 21.08
C SER A 612 -7.80 15.05 21.67
N LEU A 613 -7.66 15.85 22.72
CA LEU A 613 -8.73 16.58 23.41
C LEU A 613 -8.42 18.08 23.38
N GLY A 614 -9.33 18.88 22.82
CA GLY A 614 -9.14 20.31 22.53
C GLY A 614 -10.07 21.28 23.26
N THR A 615 -11.03 20.79 24.05
CA THR A 615 -12.12 21.64 24.59
C THR A 615 -12.34 21.47 26.10
N LEU A 616 -12.36 22.59 26.84
CA LEU A 616 -12.46 22.67 28.31
C LEU A 616 -13.72 22.04 28.94
N ALA A 617 -14.81 21.91 28.17
CA ALA A 617 -16.11 21.48 28.69
C ALA A 617 -16.41 19.98 28.45
N THR A 618 -15.41 19.21 28.01
CA THR A 618 -15.60 17.83 27.57
C THR A 618 -14.99 16.84 28.55
N GLU A 619 -15.83 15.93 29.05
CA GLU A 619 -15.44 14.77 29.83
C GLU A 619 -15.41 13.54 28.91
N VAL A 620 -14.23 12.94 28.72
CA VAL A 620 -14.02 11.75 27.91
C VAL A 620 -13.85 10.54 28.83
N ASN A 621 -14.80 9.62 28.80
CA ASN A 621 -14.76 8.37 29.57
C ASN A 621 -14.27 7.22 28.69
N LEU A 622 -13.20 6.54 29.11
CA LEU A 622 -12.84 5.24 28.53
C LEU A 622 -13.78 4.17 29.07
N ARG A 623 -14.37 3.39 28.18
CA ARG A 623 -15.26 2.25 28.50
C ARG A 623 -14.65 0.90 28.11
N SER A 624 -13.41 0.93 27.64
CA SER A 624 -12.59 -0.22 27.26
C SER A 624 -11.11 0.13 27.42
N ASN A 625 -10.24 -0.89 27.41
CA ASN A 625 -8.81 -0.67 27.23
C ASN A 625 -8.54 0.06 25.90
N LEU A 626 -7.51 0.90 25.87
CA LEU A 626 -7.08 1.64 24.68
C LEU A 626 -5.55 1.72 24.65
N ASN A 627 -4.94 1.46 23.49
CA ASN A 627 -3.51 1.59 23.26
C ASN A 627 -3.24 2.77 22.32
N ILE A 628 -2.43 3.73 22.77
CA ILE A 628 -1.98 4.86 21.94
C ILE A 628 -0.60 4.54 21.39
N SER A 629 -0.48 4.44 20.07
CA SER A 629 0.79 4.07 19.44
C SER A 629 1.76 5.25 19.25
N GLU A 630 1.26 6.48 19.13
CA GLU A 630 2.11 7.65 18.83
C GLU A 630 1.88 8.81 19.81
N SER A 631 0.67 9.39 19.86
CA SER A 631 0.45 10.65 20.60
C SER A 631 -0.83 10.68 21.43
N LEU A 632 -0.70 11.04 22.71
CA LEU A 632 -1.81 11.46 23.56
C LEU A 632 -1.72 12.99 23.72
N ILE A 633 -2.74 13.72 23.30
CA ILE A 633 -2.73 15.19 23.31
C ILE A 633 -3.89 15.69 24.17
N LEU A 634 -3.58 16.24 25.34
CA LEU A 634 -4.55 16.81 26.28
C LEU A 634 -4.36 18.33 26.30
N GLN A 635 -4.85 19.02 25.27
CA GLN A 635 -4.81 20.48 25.24
C GLN A 635 -5.76 21.05 26.30
N GLU A 636 -6.98 20.52 26.36
CA GLU A 636 -8.05 20.89 27.29
C GLU A 636 -8.94 19.67 27.59
N GLY A 637 -9.80 19.74 28.62
CA GLY A 637 -10.80 18.71 28.95
C GLY A 637 -10.26 17.55 29.81
N ASP A 638 -11.17 16.73 30.34
CA ASP A 638 -10.85 15.69 31.32
C ASP A 638 -10.98 14.27 30.72
N LEU A 639 -9.91 13.48 30.78
CA LEU A 639 -9.85 12.08 30.35
C LEU A 639 -9.99 11.16 31.56
N ASN A 640 -11.16 10.55 31.71
CA ASN A 640 -11.44 9.59 32.77
C ASN A 640 -10.90 8.20 32.40
N ASN A 641 -9.64 7.95 32.78
CA ASN A 641 -8.98 6.65 32.77
C ASN A 641 -9.22 5.92 34.11
N THR A 642 -9.33 4.59 34.15
CA THR A 642 -9.54 3.84 35.40
C THR A 642 -8.60 2.64 35.50
N GLU A 643 -8.49 2.02 36.69
CA GLU A 643 -7.73 0.77 36.86
C GLU A 643 -8.35 -0.44 36.12
N VAL A 644 -9.62 -0.34 35.70
CA VAL A 644 -10.35 -1.41 35.00
C VAL A 644 -10.31 -1.22 33.48
N GLU A 645 -10.39 0.03 33.02
CA GLU A 645 -10.29 0.41 31.61
C GLU A 645 -8.93 1.07 31.36
N VAL A 646 -7.92 0.25 31.04
CA VAL A 646 -6.52 0.67 31.04
C VAL A 646 -6.15 1.37 29.74
N LEU A 647 -5.82 2.66 29.83
CA LEU A 647 -5.06 3.37 28.80
C LEU A 647 -3.60 2.92 28.82
N THR A 648 -3.08 2.47 27.68
CA THR A 648 -1.68 2.07 27.48
C THR A 648 -1.00 3.01 26.51
N LEU A 649 0.22 3.43 26.82
CA LEU A 649 1.08 4.18 25.91
C LEU A 649 2.18 3.26 25.36
N ALA A 650 2.38 3.27 24.04
CA ALA A 650 3.44 2.51 23.38
C ALA A 650 4.84 3.05 23.71
N ASP A 651 5.86 2.23 23.49
CA ASP A 651 7.24 2.65 23.70
C ASP A 651 7.62 3.83 22.78
N ASN A 652 8.25 4.88 23.33
CA ASN A 652 8.57 6.14 22.64
C ASN A 652 7.39 7.00 22.18
N SER A 653 6.13 6.64 22.51
CA SER A 653 5.00 7.54 22.26
C SER A 653 5.14 8.83 23.09
N THR A 654 4.35 9.86 22.79
CA THR A 654 4.42 11.15 23.50
C THR A 654 3.07 11.56 24.06
N ALA A 655 3.03 11.89 25.35
CA ALA A 655 1.91 12.54 26.00
C ALA A 655 2.19 14.04 26.13
N TYR A 656 1.32 14.86 25.52
CA TYR A 656 1.33 16.31 25.57
C TYR A 656 0.21 16.79 26.49
N LEU A 657 0.55 17.58 27.50
CA LEU A 657 -0.40 18.15 28.45
C LEU A 657 -0.27 19.67 28.46
N THR A 658 -1.37 20.37 28.25
CA THR A 658 -1.45 21.83 28.37
C THR A 658 -2.30 22.20 29.58
N ASN A 659 -3.63 22.09 29.44
CA ASN A 659 -4.62 22.35 30.50
C ASN A 659 -5.56 21.14 30.72
N GLY A 660 -5.54 20.16 29.82
CA GLY A 660 -6.36 18.95 29.95
C GLY A 660 -5.86 18.03 31.06
N THR A 661 -6.77 17.20 31.55
CA THR A 661 -6.58 16.37 32.73
C THR A 661 -6.79 14.87 32.41
N ILE A 662 -6.18 13.95 33.14
CA ILE A 662 -6.39 12.50 33.15
C ILE A 662 -6.48 11.89 34.58
N SER A 663 -7.58 11.22 34.92
CA SER A 663 -7.85 10.76 36.29
C SER A 663 -6.88 9.70 36.87
N PHE A 664 -6.27 8.87 36.01
CA PHE A 664 -5.28 7.85 36.39
C PHE A 664 -4.16 7.79 35.34
N ALA A 665 -2.93 7.55 35.79
CA ALA A 665 -1.79 7.42 34.90
C ALA A 665 -2.00 6.29 33.86
N PRO A 666 -1.64 6.49 32.59
CA PRO A 666 -1.56 5.42 31.63
C PRO A 666 -0.54 4.36 32.07
N VAL A 667 -0.82 3.10 31.74
CA VAL A 667 0.12 2.00 31.95
C VAL A 667 1.13 1.97 30.81
N ASP A 668 2.40 1.80 31.13
CA ASP A 668 3.43 1.54 30.11
C ASP A 668 3.15 0.19 29.44
N ALA A 669 3.24 0.11 28.11
CA ALA A 669 3.33 -1.19 27.45
C ALA A 669 4.45 -2.02 28.12
N THR A 670 4.22 -3.29 28.42
CA THR A 670 5.11 -4.09 29.29
C THR A 670 6.60 -3.93 28.95
N GLY A 671 7.34 -3.20 29.78
CA GLY A 671 8.78 -2.93 29.63
C GLY A 671 9.17 -1.64 28.85
N GLY A 672 8.20 -0.92 28.28
CA GLY A 672 8.37 0.34 27.55
C GLY A 672 8.44 1.59 28.42
N ALA A 673 8.69 2.73 27.79
CA ALA A 673 8.70 4.05 28.40
C ALA A 673 8.29 5.13 27.37
N TYR A 674 7.41 6.06 27.76
CA TYR A 674 6.90 7.13 26.89
C TYR A 674 7.49 8.52 27.24
N ASN A 675 7.37 9.47 26.33
CA ASN A 675 7.77 10.86 26.52
C ASN A 675 6.62 11.68 27.11
N LEU A 676 6.92 12.56 28.07
CA LEU A 676 5.94 13.43 28.71
C LEU A 676 6.33 14.90 28.50
N VAL A 677 5.39 15.71 28.00
CA VAL A 677 5.60 17.12 27.67
C VAL A 677 4.49 17.97 28.30
N TYR A 678 4.87 18.97 29.10
CA TYR A 678 3.96 19.93 29.73
C TYR A 678 4.11 21.35 29.16
N TYR A 679 2.99 22.00 28.83
CA TYR A 679 2.89 23.36 28.29
C TYR A 679 1.93 24.25 29.12
N GLY A 680 2.39 25.20 29.96
CA GLY A 680 1.51 26.29 30.49
C GLY A 680 1.49 26.58 32.01
N ALA A 681 0.72 27.63 32.37
CA ALA A 681 0.83 28.50 33.56
C ALA A 681 0.44 27.94 34.93
N THR A 682 -0.50 26.99 34.97
CA THR A 682 -1.12 26.53 36.22
C THR A 682 -1.50 25.05 36.11
N ALA A 683 -0.56 24.21 35.68
CA ALA A 683 -0.64 22.81 36.02
C ALA A 683 -0.52 22.70 37.55
N SER A 684 -1.63 22.87 38.27
CA SER A 684 -1.75 22.33 39.62
C SER A 684 -1.62 20.83 39.42
N PRO A 685 -0.50 20.20 39.78
CA PRO A 685 -0.31 18.77 39.64
C PRO A 685 -1.08 18.15 40.79
N GLY A 686 -2.40 18.18 40.67
CA GLY A 686 -3.30 17.69 41.67
C GLY A 686 -3.43 16.18 41.60
N TYR A 687 -3.34 15.62 40.40
CA TYR A 687 -3.63 14.20 40.13
C TYR A 687 -2.73 13.80 38.92
N GLU A 688 -2.84 12.59 38.34
CA GLU A 688 -2.72 12.36 36.88
C GLU A 688 -1.51 11.63 36.25
N PHE A 689 -0.33 11.58 36.85
CA PHE A 689 0.73 10.66 36.37
C PHE A 689 1.59 10.19 37.56
N THR A 690 1.06 9.30 38.39
CA THR A 690 1.71 8.88 39.65
C THR A 690 2.66 7.68 39.50
N THR A 691 3.77 7.78 40.22
CA THR A 691 4.76 6.83 40.80
C THR A 691 5.21 5.52 40.11
N ASP A 692 4.43 4.88 39.22
CA ASP A 692 4.79 3.55 38.67
C ASP A 692 5.21 3.57 37.18
N ALA A 693 4.91 4.63 36.44
CA ALA A 693 5.31 4.75 35.04
C ALA A 693 6.78 5.17 34.90
N THR A 694 7.54 4.44 34.09
CA THR A 694 8.90 4.85 33.72
C THR A 694 8.84 5.83 32.56
N ILE A 695 9.04 7.11 32.84
CA ILE A 695 9.07 8.15 31.80
C ILE A 695 10.40 8.07 31.05
N ARG A 696 10.36 8.08 29.73
CA ARG A 696 11.55 8.15 28.88
C ARG A 696 12.15 9.54 28.92
N ASN A 697 11.44 10.55 28.42
CA ASN A 697 11.89 11.95 28.51
C ASN A 697 10.81 12.79 29.16
N LEU A 698 11.20 13.69 30.08
CA LEU A 698 10.31 14.67 30.67
C LEU A 698 10.71 16.07 30.21
N THR A 699 9.78 16.76 29.55
CA THR A 699 9.93 18.15 29.11
C THR A 699 8.87 19.02 29.79
N ILE A 700 9.30 20.11 30.42
CA ILE A 700 8.41 21.12 31.02
C ILE A 700 8.76 22.49 30.45
N GLY A 701 7.83 23.10 29.71
CA GLY A 701 7.99 24.45 29.18
C GLY A 701 7.37 24.65 27.80
N ASP A 702 6.91 25.88 27.52
CA ASP A 702 6.46 26.31 26.19
C ASP A 702 7.63 26.35 25.20
N VAL A 703 7.36 25.96 23.95
CA VAL A 703 8.21 26.17 22.76
C VAL A 703 8.71 27.62 22.63
N ASN A 704 8.04 28.59 23.29
CA ASN A 704 8.39 30.02 23.30
C ASN A 704 9.11 30.52 24.56
N ASN A 705 9.55 29.65 25.47
CA ASN A 705 10.37 30.04 26.63
C ASN A 705 9.68 31.10 27.55
N ARG A 706 8.33 31.09 27.61
CA ARG A 706 7.58 32.01 28.47
C ARG A 706 7.60 31.52 29.91
N SER A 707 7.89 32.46 30.79
CA SER A 707 8.21 32.30 32.20
C SER A 707 6.97 31.98 33.04
N GLU A 708 6.74 30.71 33.35
CA GLU A 708 5.81 30.31 34.42
C GLU A 708 6.36 29.11 35.19
N PHE A 709 6.26 29.20 36.51
CA PHE A 709 6.92 28.36 37.48
C PHE A 709 6.01 27.17 37.84
N THR A 710 6.27 25.98 37.30
CA THR A 710 5.55 24.76 37.69
C THR A 710 6.21 24.13 38.92
N THR A 711 5.42 23.77 39.93
CA THR A 711 5.90 22.96 41.08
C THR A 711 5.32 21.57 40.98
N LEU A 712 6.13 20.54 40.76
CA LEU A 712 5.67 19.14 40.73
C LEU A 712 5.87 18.47 42.09
N GLY A 713 4.77 17.95 42.65
CA GLY A 713 4.67 17.40 44.01
C GLY A 713 5.29 16.02 44.23
N GLU A 714 5.27 15.19 43.20
CA GLU A 714 5.43 13.75 43.30
C GLU A 714 6.80 13.25 42.84
N GLU A 715 7.14 12.02 43.23
CA GLU A 715 8.35 11.35 42.78
C GLU A 715 8.29 10.96 41.30
N ARG A 716 9.41 11.05 40.59
CA ARG A 716 9.52 10.72 39.17
C ARG A 716 10.78 9.91 38.90
N THR A 717 10.62 8.86 38.09
CA THR A 717 11.71 8.00 37.64
C THR A 717 11.88 8.14 36.12
N LEU A 718 13.07 8.57 35.67
CA LEU A 718 13.34 8.91 34.27
C LEU A 718 14.38 7.95 33.67
N LYS A 719 14.09 7.34 32.52
CA LYS A 719 15.03 6.52 31.72
C LYS A 719 15.86 7.32 30.71
N GLY A 720 15.49 8.57 30.45
CA GLY A 720 16.11 9.49 29.49
C GLY A 720 16.22 10.90 30.07
N ASN A 721 16.01 11.93 29.26
CA ASN A 721 16.38 13.31 29.60
C ASN A 721 15.31 14.05 30.43
N LEU A 722 15.77 15.00 31.25
CA LEU A 722 14.95 16.01 31.92
C LEU A 722 15.25 17.38 31.30
N THR A 723 14.25 18.04 30.73
CA THR A 723 14.37 19.39 30.17
C THR A 723 13.32 20.30 30.80
N VAL A 724 13.74 21.38 31.45
CA VAL A 724 12.84 22.27 32.19
C VAL A 724 13.19 23.71 31.87
N SER A 725 12.31 24.46 31.20
CA SER A 725 12.54 25.87 30.90
C SER A 725 12.69 26.70 32.18
N ASN A 726 11.78 26.53 33.15
CA ASN A 726 11.82 27.10 34.49
C ASN A 726 10.87 26.31 35.40
N GLY A 727 11.32 25.78 36.54
CA GLY A 727 10.43 25.04 37.44
C GLY A 727 11.08 24.49 38.71
N SER A 728 10.23 23.97 39.60
CA SER A 728 10.67 23.26 40.81
C SER A 728 9.98 21.91 40.98
N PHE A 729 10.68 20.96 41.58
CA PHE A 729 10.15 19.67 42.00
C PHE A 729 10.24 19.61 43.51
N SER A 730 9.11 19.50 44.20
CA SER A 730 9.09 19.22 45.63
C SER A 730 9.17 17.71 45.93
N GLY A 731 8.92 16.86 44.92
CA GLY A 731 9.18 15.42 44.96
C GLY A 731 10.61 15.03 44.54
N SER A 732 10.93 13.75 44.69
CA SER A 732 12.24 13.18 44.30
C SER A 732 12.32 12.90 42.79
N ILE A 733 13.45 13.22 42.16
CA ILE A 733 13.78 12.81 40.78
C ILE A 733 14.82 11.69 40.84
N SER A 734 14.55 10.57 40.18
CA SER A 734 15.50 9.47 40.01
C SER A 734 15.87 9.30 38.54
N MET A 735 17.15 9.52 38.23
CA MET A 735 17.72 9.31 36.90
C MET A 735 18.22 7.86 36.81
N ILE A 736 17.51 7.03 36.05
CA ILE A 736 17.81 5.60 35.86
C ILE A 736 18.13 5.29 34.40
N GLY A 737 18.75 4.13 34.13
CA GLY A 737 18.91 3.60 32.78
C GLY A 737 20.32 3.14 32.46
N ASP A 738 20.52 2.80 31.19
CA ASP A 738 21.76 2.26 30.62
C ASP A 738 22.35 3.14 29.50
N SER A 739 21.73 4.30 29.23
CA SER A 739 22.14 5.28 28.22
C SER A 739 22.43 6.63 28.88
N PRO A 740 23.38 7.46 28.36
CA PRO A 740 23.68 8.75 28.95
C PRO A 740 22.45 9.67 28.99
N GLN A 741 22.22 10.33 30.13
CA GLN A 741 21.11 11.24 30.34
C GLN A 741 21.59 12.69 30.46
N THR A 742 20.68 13.63 30.26
CA THR A 742 20.91 15.06 30.42
C THR A 742 19.81 15.69 31.27
N ILE A 743 20.20 16.58 32.19
CA ILE A 743 19.32 17.52 32.87
C ILE A 743 19.63 18.92 32.32
N ALA A 744 18.62 19.60 31.78
CA ALA A 744 18.78 20.90 31.12
C ALA A 744 17.75 21.93 31.60
N GLY A 745 18.15 23.21 31.54
CA GLY A 745 17.36 24.38 31.89
C GLY A 745 17.32 24.74 33.39
N ASP A 746 16.48 25.71 33.75
CA ASP A 746 16.47 26.31 35.09
C ASP A 746 15.56 25.53 36.04
N VAL A 747 16.14 24.53 36.73
CA VAL A 747 15.39 23.59 37.57
C VAL A 747 15.85 23.62 39.04
N THR A 748 14.88 23.57 39.95
CA THR A 748 15.09 23.26 41.38
C THR A 748 14.51 21.90 41.71
N ILE A 749 15.29 21.00 42.30
CA ILE A 749 14.88 19.64 42.63
C ILE A 749 14.99 19.45 44.13
N GLN A 750 13.96 18.90 44.79
CA GLN A 750 14.01 18.63 46.22
C GLN A 750 15.02 17.52 46.52
N ASN A 751 14.86 16.33 45.94
CA ASN A 751 15.83 15.24 46.06
C ASN A 751 16.17 14.70 44.66
N LEU A 752 17.46 14.50 44.38
CA LEU A 752 17.94 13.98 43.09
C LEU A 752 18.75 12.70 43.31
N THR A 753 18.31 11.60 42.74
CA THR A 753 19.03 10.31 42.76
C THR A 753 19.65 10.03 41.41
N ILE A 754 20.94 9.70 41.41
CA ILE A 754 21.71 9.27 40.24
C ILE A 754 21.94 7.76 40.33
N ASN A 755 21.26 7.04 39.45
CA ASN A 755 21.29 5.59 39.35
C ASN A 755 21.40 5.15 37.88
N ASN A 756 22.38 5.70 37.17
CA ASN A 756 22.61 5.44 35.76
C ASN A 756 24.10 5.26 35.50
N THR A 757 24.52 4.02 35.25
CA THR A 757 25.92 3.66 34.97
C THR A 757 26.52 4.34 33.73
N ALA A 758 25.71 4.76 32.76
CA ALA A 758 26.15 5.49 31.58
C ALA A 758 26.36 7.00 31.83
N GLY A 759 25.91 7.49 32.98
CA GLY A 759 26.16 8.85 33.47
C GLY A 759 25.06 9.86 33.15
N VAL A 760 25.08 10.97 33.90
CA VAL A 760 24.11 12.08 33.80
C VAL A 760 24.86 13.40 33.63
N ASN A 761 24.58 14.14 32.56
CA ASN A 761 25.17 15.46 32.32
C ASN A 761 24.21 16.58 32.73
N ILE A 762 24.72 17.70 33.25
CA ILE A 762 23.92 18.93 33.44
C ILE A 762 24.35 20.00 32.44
N ASN A 763 23.38 20.58 31.72
CA ASN A 763 23.64 21.61 30.70
C ASN A 763 23.46 23.05 31.20
N ASN A 764 22.83 23.23 32.36
CA ASN A 764 22.65 24.49 33.06
C ASN A 764 23.05 24.30 34.53
N ASN A 765 23.17 25.41 35.28
CA ASN A 765 23.22 25.29 36.73
C ASN A 765 21.88 24.75 37.23
N ILE A 766 21.91 23.79 38.16
CA ILE A 766 20.70 23.22 38.76
C ILE A 766 20.74 23.41 40.28
N ASN A 767 19.57 23.54 40.91
CA ASN A 767 19.45 23.58 42.37
C ASN A 767 18.98 22.23 42.89
N VAL A 768 19.63 21.69 43.93
CA VAL A 768 19.17 20.51 44.69
C VAL A 768 19.00 20.91 46.15
N ALA A 769 17.77 21.16 46.57
CA ALA A 769 17.47 21.78 47.87
C ALA A 769 17.59 20.81 49.07
N GLY A 770 17.35 19.52 48.83
CA GLY A 770 17.49 18.42 49.78
C GLY A 770 18.71 17.57 49.45
N GLU A 771 18.53 16.30 49.10
CA GLU A 771 19.65 15.36 48.95
C GLU A 771 19.97 15.04 47.48
N LEU A 772 21.26 15.14 47.11
CA LEU A 772 21.83 14.54 45.91
C LEU A 772 22.42 13.17 46.27
N THR A 773 21.72 12.10 45.89
CA THR A 773 22.09 10.72 46.20
C THR A 773 22.75 10.05 45.00
N PHE A 774 23.91 9.43 45.21
CA PHE A 774 24.57 8.57 44.23
C PHE A 774 24.35 7.10 44.58
N THR A 775 23.67 6.36 43.69
CA THR A 775 23.53 4.90 43.80
C THR A 775 24.39 4.19 42.76
N SER A 776 24.44 4.74 41.53
CA SER A 776 25.27 4.20 40.46
C SER A 776 25.56 5.25 39.37
N GLY A 777 26.80 5.28 38.89
CA GLY A 777 27.24 6.15 37.80
C GLY A 777 27.65 7.57 38.19
N ILE A 778 28.12 8.33 37.20
CA ILE A 778 28.75 9.64 37.39
C ILE A 778 27.82 10.75 36.91
N MET A 779 27.69 11.81 37.71
CA MET A 779 27.08 13.07 37.25
C MET A 779 28.17 14.03 36.77
N SER A 780 28.16 14.47 35.52
CA SER A 780 29.10 15.48 35.02
C SER A 780 28.46 16.86 34.91
N THR A 781 29.15 17.89 35.40
CA THR A 781 28.64 19.27 35.33
C THR A 781 29.27 20.13 34.23
N GLY A 782 30.36 19.67 33.60
CA GLY A 782 31.12 20.52 32.68
C GLY A 782 31.47 21.88 33.29
N GLY A 783 31.06 22.97 32.65
CA GLY A 783 31.22 24.34 33.16
C GLY A 783 30.13 24.80 34.15
N ASN A 784 29.08 24.00 34.34
CA ASN A 784 27.93 24.32 35.19
C ASN A 784 28.15 23.84 36.64
N ARG A 785 27.20 24.19 37.52
CA ARG A 785 27.20 23.89 38.95
C ARG A 785 25.92 23.21 39.41
N VAL A 786 26.06 22.25 40.32
CA VAL A 786 24.95 21.86 41.22
C VAL A 786 25.00 22.77 42.44
N LEU A 787 23.87 23.40 42.78
CA LEU A 787 23.73 24.35 43.89
C LEU A 787 22.89 23.69 45.01
N LEU A 788 23.46 23.47 46.19
CA LEU A 788 22.80 22.82 47.33
C LEU A 788 22.08 23.80 48.28
N GLY A 789 22.18 25.11 48.03
CA GLY A 789 21.65 26.13 48.94
C GLY A 789 22.29 26.05 50.32
N ASN A 790 21.48 26.09 51.38
CA ASN A 790 21.94 26.03 52.78
C ASN A 790 21.46 24.80 53.56
N THR A 791 20.58 23.99 52.99
CA THR A 791 20.06 22.75 53.60
C THR A 791 20.50 21.49 52.86
N GLY A 792 20.91 21.62 51.60
CA GLY A 792 21.18 20.46 50.77
C GLY A 792 22.38 19.63 51.21
N SER A 793 22.44 18.39 50.74
CA SER A 793 23.49 17.42 51.09
C SER A 793 23.77 16.44 49.95
N VAL A 794 24.91 15.75 50.04
CA VAL A 794 25.31 14.68 49.13
C VAL A 794 25.53 13.38 49.89
N SER A 795 25.05 12.27 49.34
CA SER A 795 25.29 10.93 49.88
C SER A 795 25.58 9.91 48.78
N GLY A 796 26.17 8.77 49.19
CA GLY A 796 26.43 7.64 48.31
C GLY A 796 27.62 7.78 47.35
N GLU A 797 28.44 8.84 47.48
CA GLU A 797 29.64 8.97 46.64
C GLU A 797 30.64 7.83 46.90
N THR A 798 31.14 7.24 45.82
CA THR A 798 32.17 6.21 45.76
C THR A 798 33.10 6.48 44.58
N ASP A 799 34.20 5.74 44.48
CA ASP A 799 35.13 5.82 43.34
C ASP A 799 34.44 5.63 41.97
N ALA A 800 33.37 4.82 41.92
CA ALA A 800 32.63 4.50 40.69
C ALA A 800 31.33 5.31 40.52
N SER A 801 30.89 6.06 41.54
CA SER A 801 29.64 6.84 41.49
C SER A 801 29.77 8.11 42.31
N HIS A 802 29.94 9.25 41.64
CA HIS A 802 30.16 10.56 42.27
C HIS A 802 29.87 11.70 41.29
N LEU A 803 29.94 12.94 41.78
CA LEU A 803 29.86 14.13 40.92
C LEU A 803 31.25 14.48 40.36
N LEU A 804 31.35 14.56 39.04
CA LEU A 804 32.50 15.03 38.27
C LEU A 804 32.25 16.47 37.78
N GLY A 805 32.75 17.46 38.51
CA GLY A 805 32.61 18.88 38.18
C GLY A 805 32.34 19.73 39.40
N ASN A 806 31.54 20.80 39.24
CA ASN A 806 31.31 21.81 40.26
C ASN A 806 30.07 21.56 41.11
N LEU A 807 30.23 21.64 42.43
CA LEU A 807 29.18 21.54 43.43
C LEU A 807 29.36 22.68 44.46
N GLN A 808 28.32 23.46 44.70
CA GLN A 808 28.36 24.62 45.59
C GLN A 808 27.34 24.50 46.73
N ILE A 809 27.75 24.91 47.94
CA ILE A 809 26.88 25.03 49.11
C ILE A 809 27.28 26.25 49.95
N SER A 810 26.31 26.87 50.62
CA SER A 810 26.53 27.98 51.55
C SER A 810 26.00 27.62 52.94
N LYS A 811 26.84 27.75 53.97
CA LYS A 811 26.47 27.44 55.37
C LYS A 811 26.94 28.55 56.30
N THR A 812 26.14 28.85 57.30
CA THR A 812 26.55 29.74 58.40
C THR A 812 27.27 28.91 59.46
N LEU A 813 28.54 29.24 59.72
CA LEU A 813 29.34 28.56 60.72
C LEU A 813 28.99 29.04 62.14
N THR A 814 29.16 28.16 63.13
CA THR A 814 28.96 28.46 64.55
C THR A 814 30.19 28.03 65.35
N VAL A 815 30.67 28.90 66.25
CA VAL A 815 31.85 28.62 67.09
C VAL A 815 31.62 27.36 67.94
N GLY A 816 32.60 26.46 67.96
CA GLY A 816 32.56 25.21 68.72
C GLY A 816 31.74 24.09 68.10
N THR A 817 31.13 24.31 66.93
CA THR A 817 30.35 23.28 66.21
C THR A 817 31.02 22.96 64.89
N ALA A 818 31.22 21.66 64.60
CA ALA A 818 31.76 21.22 63.31
C ALA A 818 30.63 21.20 62.27
N GLU A 819 30.87 21.80 61.10
CA GLU A 819 29.92 21.83 59.98
C GLU A 819 30.50 21.08 58.79
N GLU A 820 29.79 20.07 58.26
CA GLU A 820 30.23 19.21 57.15
C GLU A 820 29.84 19.72 55.75
N PHE A 821 29.26 20.91 55.65
CA PHE A 821 28.88 21.52 54.37
C PHE A 821 28.08 20.56 53.47
N GLY A 822 27.09 19.87 54.03
CA GLY A 822 26.27 18.93 53.26
C GLY A 822 27.05 17.74 52.70
N ASN A 823 28.13 17.33 53.37
CA ASN A 823 28.98 16.20 52.98
C ASN A 823 29.61 16.35 51.58
N ILE A 824 29.90 17.58 51.14
CA ILE A 824 30.64 17.80 49.88
C ILE A 824 32.15 17.48 50.00
N GLY A 825 32.59 16.86 51.08
CA GLY A 825 34.01 16.53 51.31
C GLY A 825 34.82 17.62 52.00
N ILE A 826 34.16 18.53 52.72
CA ILE A 826 34.83 19.53 53.57
C ILE A 826 34.09 19.67 54.90
N MET A 827 34.84 19.77 55.99
CA MET A 827 34.31 20.05 57.32
C MET A 827 35.10 21.17 57.98
N MET A 828 34.42 22.10 58.66
CA MET A 828 35.07 23.19 59.41
C MET A 828 34.57 23.27 60.84
N LEU A 829 35.50 23.45 61.77
CA LEU A 829 35.22 23.71 63.19
C LEU A 829 35.88 25.05 63.60
N PRO A 830 35.12 26.14 63.71
CA PRO A 830 35.64 27.42 64.21
C PRO A 830 35.85 27.36 65.72
N SER A 831 37.01 27.85 66.19
CA SER A 831 37.43 27.70 67.59
C SER A 831 37.22 28.95 68.45
N ASP A 832 37.20 30.16 67.86
CA ASP A 832 37.29 31.43 68.60
C ASP A 832 36.37 32.56 68.10
N VAL A 833 36.23 32.75 66.79
CA VAL A 833 35.43 33.81 66.16
C VAL A 833 34.41 33.20 65.19
N ASN A 834 33.19 33.75 65.16
CA ASN A 834 32.17 33.32 64.21
C ASN A 834 32.51 33.85 62.79
N PRO A 835 32.74 32.96 61.80
CA PRO A 835 33.03 33.36 60.43
C PRO A 835 31.87 33.97 59.65
N GLY A 836 30.62 33.73 60.08
CA GLY A 836 29.42 34.05 59.31
C GLY A 836 29.10 33.00 58.23
N GLU A 837 28.48 33.44 57.14
CA GLU A 837 28.14 32.59 56.00
C GLU A 837 29.37 32.32 55.12
N ILE A 838 29.65 31.04 54.91
CA ILE A 838 30.73 30.53 54.06
C ILE A 838 30.12 29.83 52.86
N THR A 839 30.55 30.23 51.66
CA THR A 839 30.25 29.53 50.42
C THR A 839 31.44 28.66 50.03
N VAL A 840 31.19 27.38 49.76
CA VAL A 840 32.19 26.43 49.28
C VAL A 840 31.77 25.90 47.91
N ASN A 841 32.64 26.02 46.92
CA ASN A 841 32.50 25.39 45.62
C ASN A 841 33.58 24.31 45.46
N ARG A 842 33.17 23.04 45.51
CA ARG A 842 33.99 21.88 45.16
C ARG A 842 34.05 21.74 43.65
N ASN A 843 35.24 21.55 43.08
CA ASN A 843 35.45 21.09 41.73
C ASN A 843 36.16 19.73 41.76
N THR A 844 35.52 18.68 41.23
CA THR A 844 36.06 17.32 41.12
C THR A 844 36.40 16.99 39.66
N GLY A 845 37.51 16.32 39.41
CA GLY A 845 37.89 15.76 38.10
C GLY A 845 39.07 16.43 37.38
N THR A 846 39.44 17.66 37.74
CA THR A 846 40.59 18.35 37.12
C THR A 846 41.69 18.60 38.15
N PRO A 847 42.77 17.81 38.14
CA PRO A 847 43.96 18.11 38.92
C PRO A 847 44.56 19.45 38.51
N ILE A 848 45.14 20.14 39.48
CA ILE A 848 45.83 21.42 39.29
C ILE A 848 47.29 21.29 39.70
N THR A 849 48.15 22.17 39.19
CA THR A 849 49.56 22.19 39.58
C THR A 849 49.72 22.92 40.91
N ALA A 850 49.76 22.16 42.02
CA ALA A 850 49.86 22.68 43.39
C ALA A 850 51.28 23.17 43.77
N ALA A 851 52.30 22.73 43.04
CA ALA A 851 53.67 23.25 43.11
C ALA A 851 54.41 22.92 41.81
N VAL A 852 55.57 23.53 41.54
CA VAL A 852 56.38 23.19 40.35
C VAL A 852 56.68 21.69 40.35
N GLY A 853 56.07 20.96 39.41
CA GLY A 853 56.24 19.52 39.23
C GLY A 853 55.31 18.62 40.04
N THR A 854 54.33 19.15 40.78
CA THR A 854 53.38 18.33 41.57
C THR A 854 51.93 18.65 41.22
N ALA A 855 51.22 17.64 40.70
CA ALA A 855 49.78 17.71 40.46
C ALA A 855 49.02 17.38 41.76
N SER A 856 47.97 18.13 42.05
CA SER A 856 47.07 17.86 43.18
C SER A 856 46.26 16.58 42.96
N ILE A 857 45.51 16.19 43.99
CA ILE A 857 44.33 15.35 43.79
C ILE A 857 43.34 16.06 42.85
N ALA A 858 42.47 15.31 42.19
CA ALA A 858 41.43 15.79 41.31
C ALA A 858 40.24 16.40 42.09
N ARG A 859 40.50 17.11 43.20
CA ARG A 859 39.49 17.82 44.01
C ARG A 859 40.03 19.15 44.51
N VAL A 860 39.31 20.23 44.20
CA VAL A 860 39.66 21.61 44.54
C VAL A 860 38.49 22.28 45.22
N PHE A 861 38.74 23.05 46.27
CA PHE A 861 37.71 23.80 47.00
C PHE A 861 37.96 25.30 46.88
N ASP A 862 37.03 26.01 46.25
CA ASP A 862 36.95 27.46 46.26
C ASP A 862 36.10 27.90 47.44
N ILE A 863 36.71 28.53 48.45
CA ILE A 863 36.05 28.91 49.69
C ILE A 863 36.02 30.43 49.80
N THR A 864 34.83 30.99 49.98
CA THR A 864 34.62 32.44 50.11
C THR A 864 33.75 32.75 51.32
N GLY A 865 34.16 33.74 52.11
CA GLY A 865 33.42 34.24 53.27
C GLY A 865 34.20 35.35 53.99
N PRO A 866 33.63 35.93 55.06
CA PRO A 866 34.30 36.97 55.86
C PRO A 866 35.62 36.48 56.47
N VAL A 867 36.59 37.38 56.61
CA VAL A 867 37.91 37.11 57.24
C VAL A 867 38.05 37.96 58.49
N ASN A 868 37.85 37.35 59.66
CA ASN A 868 37.78 38.06 60.96
C ASN A 868 38.87 37.64 61.96
N GLY A 869 40.04 37.18 61.48
CA GLY A 869 41.12 36.68 62.37
C GLY A 869 40.75 35.37 63.09
N GLN A 870 39.93 34.56 62.43
CA GLN A 870 39.36 33.30 62.93
C GLN A 870 40.38 32.16 62.99
N ASN A 871 40.19 31.19 63.89
CA ASN A 871 40.99 29.97 63.99
C ASN A 871 40.09 28.75 63.70
N ILE A 872 40.23 28.19 62.50
CA ILE A 872 39.37 27.10 62.03
C ILE A 872 40.19 25.82 61.87
N ALA A 873 39.67 24.70 62.40
CA ALA A 873 40.11 23.38 61.99
C ALA A 873 39.33 22.96 60.75
N MET A 874 40.03 22.88 59.60
CA MET A 874 39.45 22.54 58.31
C MET A 874 39.90 21.14 57.89
N THR A 875 38.95 20.27 57.58
CA THR A 875 39.18 18.90 57.10
C THR A 875 38.72 18.79 55.66
N LEU A 876 39.59 18.34 54.76
CA LEU A 876 39.25 17.98 53.39
C LEU A 876 39.19 16.45 53.28
N LYS A 877 38.07 15.93 52.80
CA LYS A 877 37.87 14.50 52.48
C LYS A 877 37.99 14.30 50.97
N TYR A 878 38.43 13.12 50.53
CA TYR A 878 38.61 12.76 49.12
C TYR A 878 38.15 11.32 48.84
N LEU A 879 38.05 10.96 47.57
CA LEU A 879 37.89 9.58 47.09
C LEU A 879 39.23 9.06 46.55
N ASP A 880 39.46 7.74 46.59
CA ASP A 880 40.73 7.16 46.13
C ASP A 880 40.93 7.37 44.63
N ALA A 881 39.83 7.33 43.87
CA ALA A 881 39.82 7.65 42.44
C ALA A 881 40.32 9.07 42.12
N GLU A 882 40.31 9.98 43.09
CA GLU A 882 40.72 11.37 42.89
C GLU A 882 42.21 11.60 43.16
N LEU A 883 42.95 10.61 43.66
CA LEU A 883 44.32 10.83 44.13
C LEU A 883 45.28 11.31 43.05
N ASN A 884 45.00 11.02 41.77
CA ASN A 884 45.84 11.45 40.65
C ASN A 884 47.32 11.12 40.89
N GLU A 885 47.60 9.85 41.20
CA GLU A 885 48.93 9.30 41.53
C GLU A 885 49.58 9.84 42.82
N ASN A 886 48.92 10.72 43.57
CA ASN A 886 49.41 11.14 44.88
C ASN A 886 49.32 10.00 45.88
N PHE A 887 50.40 9.77 46.64
CA PHE A 887 50.38 8.80 47.74
C PHE A 887 49.64 9.41 48.94
N GLU A 888 48.52 8.79 49.33
CA GLU A 888 47.63 9.23 50.43
C GLU A 888 48.40 9.60 51.70
N GLY A 889 49.34 8.76 52.13
CA GLY A 889 50.09 8.95 53.39
C GLY A 889 50.93 10.22 53.44
N ASN A 890 51.18 10.87 52.29
CA ASN A 890 52.00 12.07 52.19
C ASN A 890 51.22 13.31 51.75
N LEU A 891 49.89 13.26 51.68
CA LEU A 891 49.10 14.44 51.30
C LEU A 891 49.33 15.62 52.25
N ARG A 892 49.41 16.82 51.67
CA ARG A 892 49.52 18.11 52.34
C ARG A 892 48.45 19.06 51.80
N MET A 893 48.05 20.03 52.62
CA MET A 893 47.09 21.05 52.19
C MET A 893 47.81 22.21 51.52
N TYR A 894 47.34 22.57 50.32
CA TYR A 894 47.82 23.72 49.57
C TYR A 894 46.71 24.77 49.48
N LYS A 895 47.09 26.05 49.58
CA LYS A 895 46.18 27.17 49.35
C LYS A 895 46.68 28.11 48.27
N SER A 896 45.76 28.80 47.61
CA SER A 896 46.07 29.75 46.54
C SER A 896 45.16 30.97 46.63
N THR A 897 45.76 32.17 46.71
CA THR A 897 45.08 33.46 46.50
C THR A 897 45.20 33.97 45.05
N ASN A 898 46.06 33.34 44.25
CA ASN A 898 46.21 33.54 42.81
C ASN A 898 46.25 32.16 42.16
N PRO A 899 45.32 31.78 41.27
CA PRO A 899 45.20 30.43 40.71
C PRO A 899 46.48 29.82 40.12
N ALA A 900 47.47 30.64 39.75
CA ALA A 900 48.76 30.22 39.24
C ALA A 900 49.82 29.95 40.32
N ILE A 901 49.56 30.30 41.58
CA ILE A 901 50.52 30.22 42.68
C ILE A 901 49.86 29.52 43.87
N TRP A 902 50.35 28.32 44.14
CA TRP A 902 49.90 27.47 45.23
C TRP A 902 50.98 27.38 46.30
N VAL A 903 50.57 27.49 47.56
CA VAL A 903 51.44 27.55 48.72
C VAL A 903 51.08 26.40 49.65
N GLU A 904 52.03 25.50 49.88
CA GLU A 904 51.93 24.45 50.88
C GLU A 904 51.72 25.06 52.27
N GLN A 905 50.78 24.53 53.04
CA GLN A 905 50.61 24.90 54.44
C GLN A 905 51.48 23.97 55.30
N LEU A 906 52.64 24.50 55.72
CA LEU A 906 53.57 23.80 56.59
C LEU A 906 53.08 23.81 58.04
N GLU A 907 53.45 22.77 58.80
CA GLU A 907 53.22 22.72 60.24
C GLU A 907 54.01 23.83 60.94
N ASP A 908 53.33 24.60 61.79
CA ASP A 908 53.92 25.62 62.66
C ASP A 908 53.51 25.28 64.10
N GLU A 909 54.50 25.05 64.98
CA GLU A 909 54.28 24.65 66.38
C GLU A 909 53.41 25.64 67.16
N GLU A 910 53.31 26.92 66.73
CA GLU A 910 52.51 27.96 67.35
C GLU A 910 51.20 28.31 66.59
N LYS A 911 51.06 27.95 65.30
CA LYS A 911 49.99 28.50 64.44
C LYS A 911 49.09 27.48 63.73
N GLY A 912 49.49 26.20 63.59
CA GLY A 912 48.62 25.21 62.93
C GLY A 912 49.28 23.84 62.73
N LYS A 913 48.55 22.76 63.02
CA LYS A 913 48.98 21.37 62.85
C LYS A 913 48.22 20.69 61.71
N LEU A 914 48.93 19.89 60.94
CA LEU A 914 48.37 19.06 59.88
C LEU A 914 48.24 17.61 60.36
N TYR A 915 47.08 17.02 60.14
CA TYR A 915 46.79 15.62 60.46
C TYR A 915 46.32 14.92 59.18
N ASN A 916 47.05 13.89 58.77
CA ASN A 916 46.71 13.08 57.61
C ASN A 916 46.17 11.72 58.08
N TYR A 917 44.88 11.48 57.81
CA TYR A 917 44.15 10.28 58.15
C TYR A 917 43.86 9.51 56.86
N ALA A 918 44.88 8.83 56.34
CA ALA A 918 44.83 8.15 55.04
C ALA A 918 43.78 7.02 54.99
N VAL A 919 43.54 6.30 56.10
CA VAL A 919 42.53 5.22 56.14
C VAL A 919 41.10 5.77 56.02
N GLU A 920 40.88 6.99 56.49
CA GLU A 920 39.61 7.71 56.47
C GLU A 920 39.50 8.69 55.29
N ASN A 921 40.47 8.68 54.37
CA ASN A 921 40.55 9.57 53.21
C ASN A 921 40.36 11.05 53.53
N GLN A 922 41.03 11.54 54.58
CA GLN A 922 40.89 12.92 55.00
C GLN A 922 42.19 13.56 55.53
N VAL A 923 42.34 14.87 55.29
CA VAL A 923 43.44 15.68 55.81
C VAL A 923 42.86 16.88 56.55
N THR A 924 43.29 17.09 57.81
CA THR A 924 42.85 18.19 58.66
C THR A 924 44.00 19.17 58.90
N LEU A 925 43.74 20.47 58.73
CA LEU A 925 44.64 21.56 59.12
C LEU A 925 43.96 22.43 60.19
N THR A 926 44.60 22.60 61.34
CA THR A 926 44.15 23.55 62.37
C THR A 926 44.76 24.93 62.16
N GLY A 927 44.15 26.00 62.68
CA GLY A 927 44.73 27.34 62.57
C GLY A 927 44.46 28.06 61.25
N VAL A 928 43.39 27.70 60.53
CA VAL A 928 43.07 28.35 59.26
C VAL A 928 42.47 29.74 59.50
N GLU A 929 43.22 30.78 59.13
CA GLU A 929 42.89 32.20 59.38
C GLU A 929 42.09 32.91 58.29
N GLY A 930 41.97 32.31 57.11
CA GLY A 930 41.29 32.93 55.97
C GLY A 930 40.93 31.95 54.87
N PHE A 931 39.97 32.34 54.04
CA PHE A 931 39.44 31.52 52.96
C PHE A 931 40.05 31.92 51.61
N SER A 932 40.20 30.93 50.73
CA SER A 932 40.82 31.05 49.41
C SER A 932 40.49 29.80 48.58
N ARG A 933 41.28 29.51 47.55
CA ARG A 933 41.25 28.21 46.89
C ARG A 933 42.15 27.20 47.63
N TRP A 934 41.72 25.95 47.75
CA TRP A 934 42.38 24.88 48.51
C TRP A 934 42.36 23.54 47.78
N THR A 935 43.38 22.71 47.99
CA THR A 935 43.46 21.33 47.48
C THR A 935 44.44 20.48 48.32
N LEU A 936 44.55 19.19 48.00
CA LEU A 936 45.57 18.29 48.55
C LEU A 936 46.57 17.90 47.46
N ALA A 937 47.85 17.81 47.80
CA ALA A 937 48.89 17.28 46.92
C ALA A 937 50.02 16.66 47.74
N ALA A 938 50.82 15.79 47.12
CA ALA A 938 52.09 15.34 47.68
C ALA A 938 53.10 16.51 47.76
N PRO A 939 54.07 16.46 48.68
CA PRO A 939 55.12 17.48 48.77
C PRO A 939 55.99 17.51 47.51
N MET A 940 56.56 18.68 47.24
CA MET A 940 57.38 18.98 46.06
C MET A 940 58.50 17.95 45.83
N GLN A 941 58.53 17.30 44.66
CA GLN A 941 59.56 16.32 44.30
C GLN A 941 60.72 17.04 43.57
N VAL A 942 61.92 17.05 44.15
CA VAL A 942 63.13 17.62 43.51
C VAL A 942 63.57 16.76 42.33
N LEU A 943 63.58 17.34 41.12
CA LEU A 943 64.03 16.68 39.89
C LEU A 943 65.50 17.03 39.55
N PRO A 944 66.31 16.07 39.07
CA PRO A 944 67.74 16.26 38.76
C PRO A 944 68.00 17.04 37.46
N VAL A 945 69.13 17.78 37.39
CA VAL A 945 69.62 18.66 36.28
C VAL A 945 69.21 18.21 34.87
N GLU A 946 68.91 19.14 33.95
CA GLU A 946 68.57 18.84 32.55
C GLU A 946 69.57 19.48 31.56
N LEU A 947 69.93 18.73 30.50
CA LEU A 947 70.77 19.19 29.39
C LEU A 947 69.92 19.62 28.20
N THR A 948 70.28 20.74 27.58
CA THR A 948 69.71 21.19 26.29
C THR A 948 70.22 20.32 25.15
N TYR A 949 71.51 19.96 25.17
CA TYR A 949 72.08 18.98 24.24
C TYR A 949 73.36 18.39 24.81
N PHE A 950 73.72 17.25 24.25
CA PHE A 950 75.05 16.65 24.35
C PHE A 950 75.39 16.03 22.99
N THR A 951 76.55 16.40 22.43
CA THR A 951 77.00 15.94 21.12
C THR A 951 78.46 15.53 21.16
N ALA A 952 78.82 14.49 20.41
CA ALA A 952 80.20 14.11 20.13
C ALA A 952 80.43 14.17 18.62
N LYS A 953 81.37 15.01 18.18
CA LYS A 953 81.63 15.22 16.75
C LYS A 953 83.07 14.95 16.41
N LYS A 954 83.30 14.28 15.28
CA LYS A 954 84.65 14.08 14.73
C LYS A 954 85.23 15.42 14.29
N LYS A 955 86.43 15.74 14.77
CA LYS A 955 87.19 16.93 14.38
C LYS A 955 88.63 16.49 14.07
N ASN A 956 88.95 16.36 12.78
CA ASN A 956 90.20 15.76 12.29
C ASN A 956 90.41 14.31 12.79
N LYS A 957 91.50 14.07 13.53
CA LYS A 957 91.87 12.78 14.15
C LYS A 957 91.42 12.66 15.63
N ALA A 958 90.62 13.60 16.11
CA ALA A 958 90.13 13.69 17.49
C ALA A 958 88.58 13.78 17.54
N VAL A 959 88.01 13.64 18.73
CA VAL A 959 86.56 13.82 18.98
C VAL A 959 86.35 15.03 19.88
N GLU A 960 85.44 15.93 19.52
CA GLU A 960 85.05 17.08 20.35
C GLU A 960 83.65 16.85 20.91
N LEU A 961 83.54 16.88 22.23
CA LEU A 961 82.28 16.78 22.95
C LEU A 961 81.79 18.16 23.34
N ASN A 962 80.51 18.44 23.11
CA ASN A 962 79.86 19.70 23.50
C ASN A 962 78.53 19.41 24.19
N TRP A 963 78.29 20.05 25.33
CA TRP A 963 77.00 20.01 26.02
C TRP A 963 76.65 21.35 26.65
N GLU A 964 75.35 21.52 26.88
CA GLU A 964 74.79 22.71 27.51
C GLU A 964 73.76 22.30 28.56
N THR A 965 73.90 22.81 29.78
CA THR A 965 72.89 22.67 30.85
C THR A 965 71.86 23.78 30.71
N VAL A 966 70.59 23.50 31.03
CA VAL A 966 69.54 24.54 31.10
C VAL A 966 69.71 25.35 32.39
N GLN A 967 69.92 24.64 33.50
CA GLN A 967 70.23 25.16 34.83
C GLN A 967 71.05 24.13 35.60
N GLU A 968 71.82 24.58 36.58
CA GLU A 968 72.66 23.76 37.45
C GLU A 968 72.25 24.03 38.90
N ILE A 969 71.97 23.01 39.69
CA ILE A 969 71.79 23.16 41.14
C ILE A 969 72.56 22.02 41.80
N ASP A 970 73.41 22.36 42.77
CA ASP A 970 74.36 21.50 43.49
C ASP A 970 75.35 20.69 42.64
N ASN A 971 75.55 21.08 41.39
CA ASN A 971 76.37 20.33 40.45
C ASN A 971 77.87 20.49 40.74
N LYS A 972 78.58 19.41 41.07
CA LYS A 972 80.05 19.40 41.22
C LYS A 972 80.77 19.37 39.87
N GLY A 973 80.16 18.77 38.86
CA GLY A 973 80.69 18.75 37.49
C GLY A 973 80.36 17.47 36.74
N PHE A 974 80.98 17.32 35.56
CA PHE A 974 80.71 16.24 34.61
C PHE A 974 81.94 15.38 34.39
N GLU A 975 81.83 14.10 34.70
CA GLU A 975 82.78 13.08 34.29
C GLU A 975 82.50 12.64 32.84
N ILE A 976 83.49 12.82 31.97
CA ILE A 976 83.41 12.42 30.57
C ILE A 976 83.93 11.00 30.45
N GLN A 977 83.11 10.12 29.90
CA GLN A 977 83.44 8.71 29.73
C GLN A 977 83.33 8.29 28.27
N VAL A 978 84.22 7.40 27.84
CA VAL A 978 84.21 6.79 26.50
C VAL A 978 84.15 5.27 26.61
N SER A 979 83.47 4.65 25.65
CA SER A 979 83.39 3.21 25.45
C SER A 979 83.59 2.88 23.96
N GLY A 980 84.25 1.76 23.69
CA GLY A 980 84.39 1.20 22.32
C GLY A 980 83.35 0.12 21.99
N ASP A 981 82.47 -0.22 22.93
CA ASP A 981 81.48 -1.31 22.86
C ASP A 981 80.09 -0.92 23.38
N ALA A 982 79.87 0.37 23.67
CA ALA A 982 78.68 0.96 24.30
C ALA A 982 78.33 0.43 25.71
N GLY A 983 79.12 -0.46 26.32
CA GLY A 983 78.85 -1.06 27.63
C GLY A 983 79.92 -0.73 28.68
N ASN A 984 81.20 -0.88 28.33
CA ASN A 984 82.33 -0.62 29.23
C ASN A 984 82.84 0.81 29.06
N TYR A 985 82.33 1.73 29.89
CA TYR A 985 82.74 3.12 29.88
C TYR A 985 83.90 3.37 30.83
N ARG A 986 85.00 3.91 30.31
CA ARG A 986 86.09 4.43 31.13
C ARG A 986 86.07 5.95 31.18
N LYS A 987 86.44 6.52 32.32
CA LYS A 987 86.69 7.95 32.46
C LYS A 987 87.84 8.41 31.55
N ILE A 988 87.62 9.49 30.82
CA ILE A 988 88.65 10.20 30.04
C ILE A 988 88.87 11.63 30.50
N GLY A 989 87.95 12.21 31.26
CA GLY A 989 88.11 13.54 31.83
C GLY A 989 87.07 13.86 32.89
N PHE A 990 87.29 14.95 33.60
CA PHE A 990 86.28 15.58 34.44
C PHE A 990 86.30 17.08 34.17
N VAL A 991 85.13 17.66 33.94
CA VAL A 991 84.95 19.10 33.77
C VAL A 991 84.12 19.58 34.95
N SER A 992 84.77 20.31 35.86
CA SER A 992 84.07 20.93 37.00
C SER A 992 82.97 21.87 36.49
N SER A 993 81.88 21.96 37.26
CA SER A 993 80.84 22.96 36.96
C SER A 993 81.44 24.36 37.04
N LYS A 994 80.87 25.29 36.28
CA LYS A 994 81.36 26.69 36.25
C LYS A 994 81.02 27.46 37.52
N SER A 995 79.91 27.14 38.18
CA SER A 995 79.42 27.89 39.34
C SER A 995 78.77 27.06 40.45
N GLY A 996 78.66 25.74 40.32
CA GLY A 996 77.96 24.87 41.29
C GLY A 996 76.44 24.97 41.21
N ASN A 997 75.93 26.20 41.27
CA ASN A 997 74.53 26.56 41.03
C ASN A 997 74.48 27.64 39.92
N SER A 998 73.61 27.47 38.94
CA SER A 998 73.32 28.44 37.89
C SER A 998 71.86 28.34 37.47
N ARG A 999 71.19 29.48 37.39
CA ARG A 999 69.83 29.57 36.80
C ARG A 999 69.85 29.91 35.31
N THR A 1000 71.04 30.02 34.70
CA THR A 1000 71.23 30.32 33.29
C THR A 1000 72.06 29.23 32.61
N ALA A 1001 71.77 28.98 31.34
CA ALA A 1001 72.35 27.88 30.61
C ALA A 1001 73.89 27.96 30.55
N GLN A 1002 74.58 26.86 30.86
CA GLN A 1002 76.04 26.79 30.85
C GLN A 1002 76.54 25.85 29.76
N LYS A 1003 77.41 26.37 28.89
CA LYS A 1003 78.03 25.61 27.80
C LYS A 1003 79.39 25.06 28.18
N TYR A 1004 79.64 23.81 27.81
CA TYR A 1004 80.88 23.09 28.08
C TYR A 1004 81.40 22.41 26.81
N THR A 1005 82.72 22.30 26.71
CA THR A 1005 83.40 21.58 25.64
C THR A 1005 84.51 20.72 26.20
N PHE A 1006 84.74 19.55 25.62
CA PHE A 1006 85.84 18.66 25.99
C PHE A 1006 86.46 18.00 24.74
N PRO A 1007 87.75 18.23 24.46
CA PRO A 1007 88.45 17.57 23.37
C PRO A 1007 89.04 16.22 23.82
N ASP A 1008 88.60 15.14 23.19
CA ASP A 1008 89.26 13.84 23.30
C ASP A 1008 90.34 13.68 22.23
N THR A 1009 91.59 13.72 22.67
CA THR A 1009 92.80 13.67 21.83
C THR A 1009 93.49 12.31 21.84
N GLU A 1010 92.87 11.27 22.40
CA GLU A 1010 93.44 9.92 22.44
C GLU A 1010 93.67 9.38 21.01
N LYS A 1011 94.93 9.06 20.68
CA LYS A 1011 95.31 8.50 19.38
C LYS A 1011 94.80 7.06 19.28
N ARG A 1012 93.84 6.81 18.38
CA ARG A 1012 93.27 5.48 18.14
C ARG A 1012 93.85 4.87 16.87
N THR A 1013 94.52 3.72 17.01
CA THR A 1013 95.28 3.05 15.94
C THR A 1013 94.40 2.20 15.01
N TYR A 1014 93.15 1.93 15.38
CA TYR A 1014 92.17 1.19 14.57
C TYR A 1014 90.87 2.00 14.48
N GLY A 1015 90.26 2.09 13.29
CA GLY A 1015 88.95 2.73 13.14
C GLY A 1015 87.83 1.93 13.83
N GLY A 1016 86.72 2.61 14.13
CA GLY A 1016 85.59 2.05 14.87
C GLY A 1016 84.65 3.13 15.40
N THR A 1017 83.48 2.71 15.88
CA THR A 1017 82.52 3.57 16.58
C THR A 1017 82.88 3.66 18.06
N TYR A 1018 82.94 4.89 18.57
CA TYR A 1018 83.16 5.20 19.98
C TYR A 1018 81.93 5.88 20.54
N TYR A 1019 81.55 5.50 21.76
CA TYR A 1019 80.37 5.97 22.47
C TYR A 1019 80.81 6.82 23.65
N TYR A 1020 80.33 8.05 23.73
CA TYR A 1020 80.68 8.99 24.79
C TYR A 1020 79.48 9.29 25.64
N ARG A 1021 79.62 9.29 26.97
CA ARG A 1021 78.57 9.75 27.89
C ARG A 1021 79.14 10.71 28.93
N LEU A 1022 78.27 11.55 29.46
CA LEU A 1022 78.55 12.39 30.61
C LEU A 1022 77.96 11.73 31.85
N LYS A 1023 78.72 11.73 32.94
CA LYS A 1023 78.25 11.39 34.27
C LYS A 1023 78.34 12.65 35.12
N GLN A 1024 77.20 13.29 35.32
CA GLN A 1024 77.05 14.43 36.20
C GLN A 1024 77.12 13.96 37.65
N VAL A 1025 77.81 14.71 38.50
CA VAL A 1025 78.01 14.41 39.91
C VAL A 1025 77.65 15.66 40.70
N ASP A 1026 76.79 15.54 41.69
CA ASP A 1026 76.45 16.61 42.65
C ASP A 1026 77.47 16.68 43.80
N HIS A 1027 77.48 17.74 44.60
CA HIS A 1027 78.36 17.81 45.78
C HIS A 1027 77.98 16.78 46.84
N ASN A 1028 76.71 16.41 46.93
CA ASN A 1028 76.19 15.35 47.80
C ASN A 1028 76.50 13.92 47.30
N GLY A 1029 77.12 13.78 46.13
CA GLY A 1029 77.52 12.49 45.55
C GLY A 1029 76.44 11.77 44.72
N VAL A 1030 75.28 12.38 44.51
CA VAL A 1030 74.27 11.87 43.57
C VAL A 1030 74.80 11.99 42.14
N GLU A 1031 74.51 10.97 41.32
CA GLU A 1031 75.07 10.83 39.98
C GLU A 1031 73.96 10.64 38.94
N LYS A 1032 74.07 11.32 37.80
CA LYS A 1032 73.15 11.15 36.66
C LYS A 1032 73.92 11.08 35.34
N PHE A 1033 73.49 10.21 34.44
CA PHE A 1033 74.17 9.97 33.17
C PHE A 1033 73.42 10.58 31.98
N TYR A 1034 74.17 11.13 31.02
CA TYR A 1034 73.64 11.67 29.76
C TYR A 1034 74.40 11.13 28.56
N GLY A 1035 73.69 10.70 27.52
CA GLY A 1035 74.24 9.96 26.38
C GLY A 1035 73.98 8.45 26.49
N PRO A 1036 74.66 7.60 25.70
CA PRO A 1036 75.85 7.93 24.92
C PRO A 1036 75.57 8.64 23.59
N GLN A 1037 76.55 9.42 23.13
CA GLN A 1037 76.66 9.95 21.77
C GLN A 1037 77.75 9.18 21.03
N SER A 1038 77.42 8.67 19.85
CA SER A 1038 78.35 7.85 19.07
C SER A 1038 79.08 8.66 18.00
N VAL A 1039 80.34 8.31 17.74
CA VAL A 1039 81.14 8.87 16.65
C VAL A 1039 82.00 7.78 16.03
N THR A 1040 81.96 7.67 14.70
CA THR A 1040 82.70 6.65 13.95
C THR A 1040 83.96 7.24 13.32
N LEU A 1041 85.11 6.62 13.59
CA LEU A 1041 86.40 6.96 12.99
C LEU A 1041 86.76 5.90 11.92
N SER A 1042 87.05 6.32 10.68
CA SER A 1042 87.37 5.44 9.55
C SER A 1042 88.80 4.86 9.65
N ALA A 1043 88.97 3.55 9.42
CA ALA A 1043 90.26 2.86 9.34
C ALA A 1043 90.83 2.85 7.91
N GLU A 1044 92.15 2.97 7.74
CA GLU A 1044 92.83 2.63 6.48
C GLU A 1044 92.95 1.09 6.32
N VAL A 1045 92.89 0.60 5.06
CA VAL A 1045 92.82 -0.81 4.64
C VAL A 1045 93.89 -1.72 5.29
N LEU A 1046 93.51 -2.90 5.78
CA LEU A 1046 94.43 -3.92 6.35
C LEU A 1046 94.44 -5.22 5.50
N ALA A 1047 95.65 -5.69 5.18
CA ALA A 1047 95.96 -6.84 4.33
C ALA A 1047 96.60 -7.99 5.15
N ILE A 1048 96.31 -9.26 4.80
CA ILE A 1048 97.03 -10.44 5.34
C ILE A 1048 98.52 -10.34 5.00
N LYS A 1049 99.39 -10.68 5.95
CA LYS A 1049 100.84 -10.85 5.75
C LYS A 1049 101.30 -12.22 6.23
N ALA A 1050 102.34 -12.76 5.62
CA ALA A 1050 103.05 -13.92 6.14
C ALA A 1050 104.56 -13.72 6.06
N TYR A 1051 105.27 -14.06 7.14
CA TYR A 1051 106.72 -13.99 7.15
C TYR A 1051 107.37 -15.10 8.01
N PRO A 1052 108.59 -15.55 7.68
CA PRO A 1052 109.26 -15.25 6.41
C PRO A 1052 108.49 -15.88 5.24
N ASN A 1053 108.55 -15.25 4.07
CA ASN A 1053 108.02 -15.80 2.84
C ASN A 1053 108.95 -15.34 1.69
N PRO A 1054 109.82 -16.22 1.15
CA PRO A 1054 109.80 -17.69 1.28
C PRO A 1054 110.20 -18.25 2.66
N PHE A 1055 109.67 -19.43 3.03
CA PHE A 1055 109.95 -20.15 4.29
C PHE A 1055 110.45 -21.58 4.02
N SER A 1056 111.06 -22.25 5.02
CA SER A 1056 111.57 -23.63 4.89
C SER A 1056 110.72 -24.69 5.60
N ARG A 1057 110.08 -24.34 6.72
CA ARG A 1057 109.23 -25.26 7.50
C ARG A 1057 107.98 -24.57 8.03
N THR A 1058 108.17 -23.52 8.85
CA THR A 1058 107.09 -22.74 9.44
C THR A 1058 107.08 -21.29 8.93
N PHE A 1059 105.92 -20.64 8.99
CA PHE A 1059 105.77 -19.19 8.79
C PHE A 1059 104.70 -18.64 9.73
N GLU A 1060 104.80 -17.35 10.05
CA GLU A 1060 103.80 -16.63 10.84
C GLU A 1060 102.83 -15.90 9.91
N ALA A 1061 101.54 -16.23 10.01
CA ALA A 1061 100.43 -15.56 9.35
C ALA A 1061 99.84 -14.48 10.26
N GLN A 1062 99.85 -13.22 9.80
CA GLN A 1062 99.25 -12.10 10.51
C GLN A 1062 98.08 -11.52 9.73
N PHE A 1063 96.95 -11.33 10.41
CA PHE A 1063 95.73 -10.75 9.82
C PHE A 1063 94.92 -10.02 10.88
N ALA A 1064 94.21 -8.96 10.50
CA ALA A 1064 93.39 -8.19 11.43
C ALA A 1064 91.91 -8.61 11.33
N ALA A 1065 91.23 -8.71 12.48
CA ALA A 1065 89.79 -8.88 12.55
C ALA A 1065 89.14 -7.63 13.15
N ASP A 1066 87.99 -7.24 12.61
CA ASP A 1066 87.19 -6.09 13.05
C ASP A 1066 86.36 -6.38 14.31
N ALA A 1067 86.18 -7.65 14.65
CA ALA A 1067 85.49 -8.14 15.85
C ALA A 1067 86.08 -9.48 16.30
N ASN A 1068 85.76 -9.91 17.53
CA ASN A 1068 86.02 -11.28 17.98
C ASN A 1068 85.11 -12.21 17.16
N LYS A 1069 85.68 -13.05 16.31
CA LYS A 1069 84.93 -13.94 15.43
C LYS A 1069 85.73 -15.17 15.03
N GLU A 1070 85.03 -16.24 14.72
CA GLU A 1070 85.64 -17.43 14.15
C GLU A 1070 86.04 -17.16 12.69
N VAL A 1071 87.27 -17.51 12.34
CA VAL A 1071 87.78 -17.46 10.98
C VAL A 1071 88.38 -18.80 10.60
N THR A 1072 88.22 -19.19 9.34
CA THR A 1072 88.84 -20.40 8.80
C THR A 1072 90.14 -20.04 8.10
N VAL A 1073 91.24 -20.63 8.56
CA VAL A 1073 92.58 -20.50 7.96
C VAL A 1073 92.85 -21.71 7.08
N VAL A 1074 93.10 -21.49 5.79
CA VAL A 1074 93.32 -22.56 4.83
C VAL A 1074 94.62 -22.34 4.06
N VAL A 1075 95.45 -23.38 3.95
CA VAL A 1075 96.60 -23.43 3.05
C VAL A 1075 96.37 -24.48 1.97
N ILE A 1076 96.50 -24.08 0.70
CA ILE A 1076 96.44 -24.96 -0.47
C ILE A 1076 97.77 -24.95 -1.21
N ASN A 1077 98.11 -26.02 -1.93
CA ASN A 1077 99.24 -26.04 -2.85
C ASN A 1077 98.88 -25.46 -4.23
N ALA A 1078 99.85 -25.35 -5.14
CA ALA A 1078 99.65 -24.81 -6.49
C ALA A 1078 98.62 -25.56 -7.37
N MET A 1079 98.33 -26.84 -7.06
CA MET A 1079 97.27 -27.62 -7.73
C MET A 1079 95.89 -27.42 -7.10
N GLY A 1080 95.78 -26.57 -6.06
CA GLY A 1080 94.55 -26.33 -5.32
C GLY A 1080 94.25 -27.36 -4.23
N LYS A 1081 95.13 -28.36 -4.00
CA LYS A 1081 94.94 -29.35 -2.94
C LYS A 1081 95.11 -28.69 -1.58
N GLU A 1082 94.12 -28.85 -0.71
CA GLU A 1082 94.18 -28.40 0.67
C GLU A 1082 95.21 -29.19 1.46
N ILE A 1083 96.08 -28.43 2.11
CA ILE A 1083 97.22 -28.91 2.89
C ILE A 1083 96.92 -28.79 4.37
N LEU A 1084 96.21 -27.72 4.74
CA LEU A 1084 95.80 -27.43 6.10
C LEU A 1084 94.53 -26.58 6.06
N ALA A 1085 93.54 -26.92 6.86
CA ALA A 1085 92.42 -26.05 7.21
C ALA A 1085 92.15 -26.12 8.71
N MET A 1086 92.00 -24.96 9.36
CA MET A 1086 91.64 -24.90 10.77
C MET A 1086 90.73 -23.71 11.05
N GLN A 1087 89.79 -23.90 11.97
CA GLN A 1087 88.99 -22.82 12.56
C GLN A 1087 89.81 -22.16 13.68
N VAL A 1088 89.89 -20.84 13.68
CA VAL A 1088 90.60 -20.06 14.71
C VAL A 1088 89.68 -18.95 15.19
N GLN A 1089 89.53 -18.81 16.51
CA GLN A 1089 88.89 -17.65 17.08
C GLN A 1089 89.83 -16.45 16.95
N ALA A 1090 89.53 -15.56 16.01
CA ALA A 1090 90.23 -14.30 15.86
C ALA A 1090 89.67 -13.31 16.86
N ASN A 1091 90.54 -12.64 17.61
CA ASN A 1091 90.16 -11.52 18.45
C ASN A 1091 90.13 -10.23 17.60
N ARG A 1092 89.29 -9.27 17.98
CA ARG A 1092 89.26 -7.92 17.41
C ARG A 1092 90.65 -7.30 17.51
N GLY A 1093 91.20 -6.86 16.38
CA GLY A 1093 92.56 -6.36 16.25
C GLY A 1093 93.46 -7.31 15.44
N LEU A 1094 94.78 -7.13 15.56
CA LEU A 1094 95.76 -7.95 14.85
C LEU A 1094 95.89 -9.33 15.50
N ASN A 1095 95.73 -10.37 14.71
CA ASN A 1095 95.91 -11.76 15.08
C ASN A 1095 97.17 -12.30 14.41
N SER A 1096 97.83 -13.22 15.09
CA SER A 1096 99.00 -13.93 14.57
C SER A 1096 98.86 -15.43 14.80
N LEU A 1097 99.21 -16.21 13.78
CA LEU A 1097 99.14 -17.66 13.80
C LEU A 1097 100.40 -18.26 13.16
N ASN A 1098 101.11 -19.12 13.88
CA ASN A 1098 102.27 -19.83 13.36
C ASN A 1098 101.83 -21.14 12.70
N ILE A 1099 102.24 -21.38 11.45
CA ILE A 1099 101.81 -22.53 10.64
C ILE A 1099 103.03 -23.34 10.23
N ASP A 1100 103.05 -24.64 10.54
CA ASP A 1100 104.09 -25.60 10.14
C ASP A 1100 103.64 -26.46 8.95
N LEU A 1101 104.38 -26.40 7.84
CA LEU A 1101 104.16 -27.24 6.66
C LEU A 1101 105.35 -28.18 6.39
N GLY A 1102 106.13 -28.54 7.41
CA GLY A 1102 107.41 -29.25 7.29
C GLY A 1102 107.40 -30.50 6.42
N SER A 1103 106.35 -31.31 6.47
CA SER A 1103 106.20 -32.56 5.70
C SER A 1103 105.83 -32.36 4.22
N GLN A 1104 105.57 -31.13 3.79
CA GLN A 1104 105.15 -30.82 2.42
C GLN A 1104 106.36 -30.50 1.51
N PRO A 1105 106.33 -30.84 0.22
CA PRO A 1105 107.43 -30.56 -0.70
C PRO A 1105 107.68 -29.05 -0.89
N ALA A 1106 108.90 -28.67 -1.29
CA ALA A 1106 109.20 -27.29 -1.69
C ALA A 1106 108.35 -26.90 -2.91
N GLY A 1107 107.85 -25.66 -2.94
CA GLY A 1107 106.92 -25.22 -3.98
C GLY A 1107 106.04 -24.03 -3.58
N MET A 1108 105.07 -23.71 -4.43
CA MET A 1108 104.14 -22.60 -4.23
C MET A 1108 102.87 -23.05 -3.49
N TYR A 1109 102.48 -22.24 -2.51
CA TYR A 1109 101.27 -22.42 -1.70
C TYR A 1109 100.48 -21.12 -1.64
N PHE A 1110 99.22 -21.20 -1.23
CA PHE A 1110 98.39 -20.02 -0.98
C PHE A 1110 97.75 -20.15 0.41
N LEU A 1111 97.93 -19.13 1.24
CA LEU A 1111 97.25 -18.98 2.53
C LEU A 1111 96.02 -18.12 2.35
N SER A 1112 94.88 -18.59 2.83
CA SER A 1112 93.63 -17.85 2.86
C SER A 1112 93.09 -17.74 4.29
N ILE A 1113 92.52 -16.59 4.62
CA ILE A 1113 91.70 -16.38 5.81
C ILE A 1113 90.28 -16.10 5.33
N ILE A 1114 89.33 -16.93 5.76
CA ILE A 1114 87.94 -16.91 5.32
C ILE A 1114 87.06 -16.62 6.53
N SER A 1115 86.11 -15.71 6.38
CA SER A 1115 85.08 -15.43 7.38
C SER A 1115 83.77 -15.07 6.67
N ASN A 1116 82.69 -14.91 7.44
CA ASN A 1116 81.40 -14.42 6.93
C ASN A 1116 81.53 -13.03 6.26
N SER A 1117 82.59 -12.27 6.55
CA SER A 1117 82.89 -10.96 5.98
C SER A 1117 83.63 -11.01 4.63
N GLY A 1118 84.07 -12.21 4.19
CA GLY A 1118 84.81 -12.41 2.94
C GLY A 1118 86.10 -13.22 3.11
N LYS A 1119 86.77 -13.48 1.99
CA LYS A 1119 88.03 -14.24 1.89
C LYS A 1119 89.16 -13.32 1.45
N GLN A 1120 90.26 -13.32 2.19
CA GLN A 1120 91.54 -12.73 1.75
C GLN A 1120 92.58 -13.85 1.57
N GLN A 1121 93.48 -13.70 0.60
CA GLN A 1121 94.49 -14.73 0.25
C GLN A 1121 95.83 -14.09 -0.10
N ILE A 1122 96.92 -14.75 0.29
CA ILE A 1122 98.28 -14.39 -0.12
C ILE A 1122 99.05 -15.63 -0.60
N LYS A 1123 99.98 -15.39 -1.52
CA LYS A 1123 100.88 -16.43 -2.07
C LYS A 1123 102.06 -16.64 -1.13
N LEU A 1124 102.42 -17.91 -0.92
CA LEU A 1124 103.55 -18.36 -0.14
C LEU A 1124 104.50 -19.21 -1.00
N ILE A 1125 105.80 -19.15 -0.72
CA ILE A 1125 106.83 -19.97 -1.36
C ILE A 1125 107.54 -20.78 -0.27
N LYS A 1126 107.47 -22.10 -0.35
CA LYS A 1126 108.29 -23.00 0.46
C LYS A 1126 109.56 -23.34 -0.31
N LYS A 1127 110.74 -23.12 0.30
CA LYS A 1127 112.05 -23.46 -0.26
C LYS A 1127 112.44 -24.90 0.01
#